data_AF-A0A0W4ZAR0-F1
#
_entry.id   AF-A0A0W4ZAR0-F1
#
_cell.length_a   1.000
_cell.length_b   1.000
_cell.length_c   1.000
_cell.angle_alpha   90.00
_cell.angle_beta   90.00
_cell.angle_gamma   90.00
#
_symmetry.space_group_name_H-M   'P 1'
#
loop_
_entity.id
_entity.type
_entity.pdbx_description
1 polymer ?
#
loop_
_entity_poly.entity_id
_entity_poly.type
_entity_poly.pdbx_seq_one_letter_code
_entity_poly.pdbx_strand_id
1 'polypeptide(L)'
;HSLARAVARAVKRQAQKNDEIGEEHLLALILKEGELDQQECKKRLKEYCKNLRSINPKLDKVDQKLQKVCKEDRTAEEKCTGLKDKVSQKCIEFQRKLQTAAGKKISELTDDICKENERKCLFLEGACPTKLKDNCNKLRNNCYQKKRDKVAEDALLRAVRGSLTKEATCQERLKEVCIELSQESDELTKLCLYQETTCSKFVSEKKGKCTTLENDIKTVLGKENKLRGKCLALLEQCYFYRGNCEGDKLKCSEPANQDCKEYIPDCDKLEEECEKQNIIYTHPGPDFDPTKPEPTVAKDIGLEELYKEAEKDGIFIGKNHLRDATALLALLIENSNDAEKKCNEVLKDKCKNSHEHEALEKLCNKTNPSDYKKKKCEELEKDIRKTCDILTSKLINNRLFDAVNSKVEWGKLPTFLSDEECAKLESYCFYFKERCPDVKEACMNVRAACYKRGLDARANKVLQENMRGMLHGSNKSWLEKFQQELVKVCKELKENKENFPNDELFVLCVQPAKAARLLTHDHQMKVIFLRQQLDQKRDFPTDKDCKELGRKCQDLGKDSKEITWPCHTLEQQCNRLGTTEILKQVLLNEHKDTLKTHENCVTYLKEKCNKWSRRGDDRFSFVCVFQNATCELMVKDVQDRCKVFKENIKASEIVDFLKNNTNNITTLERNCPSWHTYCNRFSPNCPDLTKEDSCTKVKKHCEPFYKRKALEDALKVELRGKLSDENKCTTELKGYCTIAKNVNNASISGLCKDSTQGNNKKPEDKVVEELCKKLMEEVKEQCETLPAELKQPVEDLEKDSKTYEKLKKEAKDAMNRSSLVLSLVKKDGNNTSKSNSKNKDKNAVLNGLQDTTKHVKILRRGVKDVLVTELEAKAFDLVAEVFGRYVDLKERCEKLTSDCGIKEDCKELKDVCEKIQGVCSKLKPLKVKPHEIVTESTTTTTTTTTTVTDPKATECKSLQTTDTWVTQTSTHTSTSTITSTITSKITLTSTRRCKPTKCTTGDDAEDVKPSEGLKMSGWNVMRGVIVAMVISFMI
;
A
#
# COMPACT_ATOMS: atom_id res chain seq x y z
N HIS A 1 -8.85 -41.00 46.52
CA HIS A 1 -7.38 -40.85 46.40
C HIS A 1 -6.70 -41.74 45.35
N SER A 2 -7.16 -42.97 45.07
CA SER A 2 -6.57 -43.86 44.05
C SER A 2 -6.78 -43.38 42.61
N LEU A 3 -7.95 -42.81 42.29
CA LEU A 3 -8.26 -42.26 40.96
C LEU A 3 -7.38 -41.05 40.61
N ALA A 4 -7.17 -40.11 41.53
CA ALA A 4 -6.29 -38.96 41.32
C ALA A 4 -4.82 -39.38 41.12
N ARG A 5 -4.38 -40.47 41.77
CA ARG A 5 -3.04 -41.05 41.58
C ARG A 5 -2.91 -41.80 40.25
N ALA A 6 -3.98 -42.44 39.78
CA ALA A 6 -4.05 -43.10 38.48
C ALA A 6 -4.11 -42.07 37.34
N VAL A 7 -4.88 -41.00 37.50
CA VAL A 7 -4.93 -39.85 36.57
C VAL A 7 -3.61 -39.11 36.56
N ALA A 8 -2.98 -38.85 37.71
CA ALA A 8 -1.64 -38.25 37.74
C ALA A 8 -0.57 -39.15 37.10
N ARG A 9 -0.67 -40.49 37.22
CA ARG A 9 0.20 -41.44 36.52
C ARG A 9 -0.12 -41.56 35.02
N ALA A 10 -1.38 -41.44 34.62
CA ALA A 10 -1.82 -41.44 33.23
C ALA A 10 -1.42 -40.12 32.53
N VAL A 11 -1.56 -38.98 33.22
CA VAL A 11 -1.08 -37.65 32.79
C VAL A 11 0.45 -37.61 32.80
N LYS A 12 1.15 -38.27 33.74
CA LYS A 12 2.61 -38.46 33.64
C LYS A 12 3.00 -39.34 32.45
N ARG A 13 2.23 -40.40 32.15
CA ARG A 13 2.45 -41.27 30.99
C ARG A 13 2.06 -40.61 29.66
N GLN A 14 1.08 -39.70 29.64
CA GLN A 14 0.73 -38.87 28.49
C GLN A 14 1.73 -37.72 28.29
N ALA A 15 2.21 -37.09 29.37
CA ALA A 15 3.27 -36.09 29.33
C ALA A 15 4.64 -36.70 28.97
N GLN A 16 4.90 -37.97 29.34
CA GLN A 16 6.09 -38.72 28.91
C GLN A 16 5.99 -39.27 27.48
N LYS A 17 4.78 -39.36 26.89
CA LYS A 17 4.59 -39.85 25.51
C LYS A 17 4.96 -38.82 24.44
N ASN A 18 5.11 -37.54 24.78
CA ASN A 18 5.35 -36.47 23.81
C ASN A 18 6.84 -36.05 23.64
N ASP A 19 7.79 -36.73 24.30
CA ASP A 19 9.20 -36.31 24.31
C ASP A 19 10.18 -37.41 23.89
N GLU A 20 9.91 -38.05 22.75
CA GLU A 20 10.64 -39.22 22.21
C GLU A 20 12.09 -38.92 21.70
N ILE A 21 12.75 -37.87 22.22
CA ILE A 21 14.19 -37.63 22.01
C ILE A 21 14.95 -37.98 23.29
N GLY A 22 15.39 -39.24 23.39
CA GLY A 22 16.29 -39.70 24.44
C GLY A 22 17.70 -39.11 24.35
N GLU A 23 18.50 -39.28 25.41
CA GLU A 23 19.89 -38.82 25.50
C GLU A 23 20.76 -39.32 24.33
N GLU A 24 20.51 -40.53 23.83
CA GLU A 24 21.25 -41.12 22.71
C GLU A 24 21.03 -40.36 21.40
N HIS A 25 19.87 -39.74 21.20
CA HIS A 25 19.61 -38.92 20.01
C HIS A 25 20.37 -37.60 20.06
N LEU A 26 20.48 -37.00 21.25
CA LEU A 26 21.29 -35.80 21.45
C LEU A 26 22.78 -36.11 21.22
N LEU A 27 23.25 -37.24 21.74
CA LEU A 27 24.62 -37.70 21.49
C LEU A 27 24.86 -38.00 20.02
N ALA A 28 23.91 -38.61 19.30
CA ALA A 28 24.00 -38.84 17.85
C ALA A 28 23.98 -37.54 17.02
N LEU A 29 23.30 -36.49 17.49
CA LEU A 29 23.34 -35.18 16.87
C LEU A 29 24.70 -34.48 17.06
N ILE A 30 25.31 -34.66 18.24
CA ILE A 30 26.62 -34.08 18.60
C ILE A 30 27.76 -34.85 17.93
N LEU A 31 27.68 -36.19 17.93
CA LEU A 31 28.70 -37.14 17.49
C LEU A 31 28.23 -37.84 16.21
N LYS A 32 28.92 -37.61 15.10
CA LYS A 32 28.60 -38.22 13.79
C LYS A 32 29.06 -39.68 13.72
N GLU A 33 28.73 -40.38 12.63
CA GLU A 33 29.04 -41.81 12.44
C GLU A 33 30.50 -42.18 12.79
N GLY A 34 31.47 -41.42 12.26
CA GLY A 34 32.91 -41.62 12.51
C GLY A 34 33.40 -41.17 13.90
N GLU A 35 32.53 -40.60 14.73
CA GLU A 35 32.84 -40.07 16.07
C GLU A 35 32.19 -40.91 17.19
N LEU A 36 31.48 -41.99 16.84
CA LEU A 36 30.83 -42.89 17.80
C LEU A 36 31.79 -43.96 18.37
N ASP A 37 32.95 -44.16 17.75
CA ASP A 37 33.96 -45.09 18.23
C ASP A 37 34.49 -44.66 19.61
N GLN A 38 34.70 -45.62 20.51
CA GLN A 38 34.86 -45.32 21.94
C GLN A 38 35.95 -44.29 22.25
N GLN A 39 37.09 -44.33 21.56
CA GLN A 39 38.18 -43.36 21.77
C GLN A 39 37.83 -41.98 21.19
N GLU A 40 37.31 -41.93 19.96
CA GLU A 40 36.98 -40.67 19.29
C GLU A 40 35.78 -39.99 19.96
N CYS A 41 34.77 -40.76 20.36
CA CYS A 41 33.63 -40.30 21.15
C CYS A 41 34.10 -39.58 22.43
N LYS A 42 35.00 -40.21 23.20
CA LYS A 42 35.53 -39.61 24.43
C LYS A 42 36.24 -38.29 24.14
N LYS A 43 37.08 -38.26 23.11
CA LYS A 43 37.84 -37.07 22.70
C LYS A 43 36.90 -35.93 22.29
N ARG A 44 35.97 -36.20 21.37
CA ARG A 44 35.02 -35.21 20.84
C ARG A 44 34.04 -34.71 21.88
N LEU A 45 33.53 -35.59 22.74
CA LEU A 45 32.59 -35.21 23.79
C LEU A 45 33.28 -34.36 24.88
N LYS A 46 34.51 -34.71 25.28
CA LYS A 46 35.32 -33.88 26.19
C LYS A 46 35.62 -32.50 25.58
N GLU A 47 36.02 -32.44 24.32
CA GLU A 47 36.26 -31.19 23.59
C GLU A 47 34.98 -30.32 23.52
N TYR A 48 33.86 -30.93 23.12
CA TYR A 48 32.56 -30.28 23.05
C TYR A 48 32.13 -29.69 24.40
N CYS A 49 32.12 -30.50 25.47
CA CYS A 49 31.72 -30.04 26.79
C CYS A 49 32.69 -28.99 27.37
N LYS A 50 34.00 -29.11 27.11
CA LYS A 50 34.98 -28.09 27.49
C LYS A 50 34.70 -26.76 26.80
N ASN A 51 34.43 -26.78 25.49
CA ASN A 51 34.09 -25.59 24.72
C ASN A 51 32.80 -24.95 25.26
N LEU A 52 31.76 -25.74 25.53
CA LEU A 52 30.51 -25.24 26.13
C LEU A 52 30.74 -24.58 27.50
N ARG A 53 31.49 -25.22 28.40
CA ARG A 53 31.79 -24.65 29.73
C ARG A 53 32.62 -23.37 29.63
N SER A 54 33.52 -23.28 28.66
CA SER A 54 34.34 -22.09 28.43
C SER A 54 33.54 -20.88 27.94
N ILE A 55 32.48 -21.13 27.18
CA ILE A 55 31.55 -20.09 26.72
C ILE A 55 30.74 -19.59 27.92
N ASN A 56 30.01 -20.48 28.62
CA ASN A 56 29.28 -20.12 29.82
C ASN A 56 29.28 -21.31 30.81
N PRO A 57 29.70 -21.12 32.07
CA PRO A 57 29.66 -22.20 33.07
C PRO A 57 28.24 -22.73 33.34
N LYS A 58 27.20 -21.95 33.00
CA LYS A 58 25.77 -22.30 33.15
C LYS A 58 25.15 -22.80 31.83
N LEU A 59 25.93 -23.01 30.77
CA LEU A 59 25.46 -23.43 29.44
C LEU A 59 24.94 -24.87 29.43
N ASP A 60 25.40 -25.66 30.39
CA ASP A 60 24.83 -26.95 30.76
C ASP A 60 23.32 -26.83 31.08
N LYS A 61 22.82 -25.65 31.48
CA LYS A 61 21.39 -25.38 31.76
C LYS A 61 20.53 -25.02 30.54
N VAL A 62 21.09 -24.88 29.33
CA VAL A 62 20.29 -24.70 28.10
C VAL A 62 19.36 -25.89 27.89
N ASP A 63 19.84 -27.09 28.22
CA ASP A 63 19.01 -28.29 28.22
C ASP A 63 19.37 -29.27 29.34
N GLN A 64 18.36 -29.82 30.02
CA GLN A 64 18.58 -30.76 31.12
C GLN A 64 19.31 -32.04 30.67
N LYS A 65 19.16 -32.46 29.41
CA LYS A 65 19.88 -33.61 28.83
C LYS A 65 21.31 -33.19 28.49
N LEU A 66 21.52 -32.00 27.93
CA LEU A 66 22.86 -31.44 27.71
C LEU A 66 23.64 -31.29 29.04
N GLN A 67 22.94 -30.88 30.11
CA GLN A 67 23.49 -30.81 31.46
C GLN A 67 24.05 -32.16 31.93
N LYS A 68 23.26 -33.21 31.73
CA LYS A 68 23.62 -34.58 32.11
C LYS A 68 24.79 -35.09 31.29
N VAL A 69 24.86 -34.72 30.00
CA VAL A 69 25.96 -35.10 29.10
C VAL A 69 27.27 -34.43 29.49
N CYS A 70 27.24 -33.15 29.89
CA CYS A 70 28.43 -32.35 30.19
C CYS A 70 28.68 -32.09 31.69
N LYS A 71 28.24 -32.96 32.59
CA LYS A 71 28.34 -32.73 34.05
C LYS A 71 29.78 -32.84 34.59
N GLU A 72 30.52 -33.88 34.20
CA GLU A 72 31.91 -34.14 34.66
C GLU A 72 32.78 -34.73 33.52
N ASP A 73 34.09 -34.87 33.71
CA ASP A 73 34.94 -35.48 32.67
C ASP A 73 34.82 -37.02 32.66
N ARG A 74 34.52 -37.62 33.82
CA ARG A 74 34.19 -39.05 33.98
C ARG A 74 32.89 -39.44 33.28
N THR A 75 31.96 -38.50 33.05
CA THR A 75 30.73 -38.78 32.29
C THR A 75 31.00 -39.12 30.82
N ALA A 76 32.08 -38.63 30.20
CA ALA A 76 32.38 -39.00 28.81
C ALA A 76 32.77 -40.48 28.67
N GLU A 77 33.49 -41.05 29.66
CA GLU A 77 33.80 -42.48 29.69
C GLU A 77 32.52 -43.33 29.73
N GLU A 78 31.60 -43.02 30.65
CA GLU A 78 30.35 -43.75 30.83
C GLU A 78 29.42 -43.60 29.62
N LYS A 79 29.27 -42.38 29.11
CA LYS A 79 28.34 -42.06 28.01
C LYS A 79 28.77 -42.65 26.68
N CYS A 80 30.07 -42.76 26.42
CA CYS A 80 30.61 -43.37 25.21
C CYS A 80 30.64 -44.91 25.25
N THR A 81 30.50 -45.53 26.43
CA THR A 81 30.56 -46.99 26.56
C THR A 81 29.29 -47.64 26.02
N GLY A 82 29.42 -48.44 24.96
CA GLY A 82 28.29 -49.07 24.25
C GLY A 82 27.39 -48.08 23.49
N LEU A 83 27.82 -46.81 23.32
CA LEU A 83 27.02 -45.79 22.64
C LEU A 83 26.77 -46.13 21.17
N LYS A 84 27.83 -46.58 20.47
CA LYS A 84 27.75 -46.98 19.06
C LYS A 84 26.65 -48.02 18.83
N ASP A 85 26.58 -49.04 19.69
CA ASP A 85 25.57 -50.10 19.59
C ASP A 85 24.17 -49.57 19.89
N LYS A 86 24.02 -48.74 20.93
CA LYS A 86 22.74 -48.10 21.28
C LYS A 86 22.22 -47.21 20.14
N VAL A 87 23.07 -46.36 19.57
CA VAL A 87 22.71 -45.48 18.45
C VAL A 87 22.40 -46.32 17.20
N SER A 88 23.23 -47.33 16.89
CA SER A 88 22.98 -48.24 15.77
C SER A 88 21.65 -48.98 15.90
N GLN A 89 21.30 -49.45 17.10
CA GLN A 89 20.02 -50.10 17.38
C GLN A 89 18.84 -49.14 17.16
N LYS A 90 18.94 -47.89 17.65
CA LYS A 90 17.92 -46.87 17.38
C LYS A 90 17.79 -46.56 15.90
N CYS A 91 18.89 -46.48 15.18
CA CYS A 91 18.88 -46.28 13.74
C CYS A 91 18.20 -47.43 13.01
N ILE A 92 18.43 -48.68 13.40
CA ILE A 92 17.77 -49.86 12.80
C ILE A 92 16.27 -49.85 13.08
N GLU A 93 15.87 -49.56 14.32
CA GLU A 93 14.46 -49.50 14.69
C GLU A 93 13.73 -48.38 13.91
N PHE A 94 14.38 -47.21 13.81
CA PHE A 94 13.85 -46.09 13.08
C PHE A 94 13.82 -46.35 11.57
N GLN A 95 14.85 -46.99 10.99
CA GLN A 95 14.92 -47.32 9.56
C GLN A 95 13.68 -48.07 9.10
N ARG A 96 13.19 -49.04 9.88
CA ARG A 96 11.98 -49.80 9.54
C ARG A 96 10.73 -48.91 9.51
N LYS A 97 10.54 -48.06 10.54
CA LYS A 97 9.43 -47.10 10.61
C LYS A 97 9.49 -46.08 9.47
N LEU A 98 10.69 -45.57 9.21
CA LEU A 98 10.98 -44.58 8.18
C LEU A 98 10.76 -45.16 6.78
N GLN A 99 11.12 -46.42 6.52
CA GLN A 99 10.88 -47.06 5.22
C GLN A 99 9.38 -47.15 4.91
N THR A 100 8.55 -47.45 5.93
CA THR A 100 7.08 -47.40 5.78
C THR A 100 6.61 -45.97 5.48
N ALA A 101 7.08 -44.96 6.24
CA ALA A 101 6.69 -43.57 6.03
C ALA A 101 7.13 -43.01 4.66
N ALA A 102 8.37 -43.25 4.26
CA ALA A 102 8.93 -42.83 2.96
C ALA A 102 8.39 -43.64 1.77
N GLY A 103 7.76 -44.79 2.02
CA GLY A 103 7.06 -45.60 1.04
C GLY A 103 5.64 -45.10 0.71
N LYS A 104 5.04 -44.28 1.59
CA LYS A 104 3.69 -43.73 1.39
C LYS A 104 3.62 -42.79 0.19
N LYS A 105 2.45 -42.76 -0.44
CA LYS A 105 2.13 -41.71 -1.42
C LYS A 105 2.01 -40.36 -0.72
N ILE A 106 2.25 -39.26 -1.44
CA ILE A 106 2.17 -37.90 -0.91
C ILE A 106 0.80 -37.64 -0.25
N SER A 107 -0.29 -38.11 -0.88
CA SER A 107 -1.67 -38.00 -0.36
C SER A 107 -1.94 -38.76 0.94
N GLU A 108 -1.11 -39.74 1.29
CA GLU A 108 -1.27 -40.58 2.49
C GLU A 108 -0.42 -40.08 3.67
N LEU A 109 0.41 -39.05 3.45
CA LEU A 109 1.24 -38.43 4.48
C LEU A 109 0.41 -37.43 5.28
N THR A 110 0.40 -37.56 6.60
CA THR A 110 -0.15 -36.55 7.51
C THR A 110 0.95 -35.61 7.98
N ASP A 111 0.58 -34.42 8.43
CA ASP A 111 1.58 -33.45 8.94
C ASP A 111 2.29 -33.99 10.19
N ASP A 112 1.59 -34.79 11.01
CA ASP A 112 2.18 -35.50 12.15
C ASP A 112 3.23 -36.53 11.72
N ILE A 113 2.97 -37.31 10.67
CA ILE A 113 3.96 -38.27 10.13
C ILE A 113 5.20 -37.54 9.66
N CYS A 114 5.04 -36.43 8.92
CA CYS A 114 6.16 -35.61 8.48
C CYS A 114 6.94 -35.07 9.68
N LYS A 115 6.26 -34.38 10.61
CA LYS A 115 6.89 -33.76 11.78
C LYS A 115 7.66 -34.77 12.65
N GLU A 116 7.07 -35.92 12.95
CA GLU A 116 7.70 -36.93 13.80
C GLU A 116 8.96 -37.53 13.14
N ASN A 117 8.85 -37.92 11.87
CA ASN A 117 9.94 -38.63 11.19
C ASN A 117 11.04 -37.67 10.71
N GLU A 118 10.70 -36.44 10.28
CA GLU A 118 11.69 -35.40 9.94
C GLU A 118 12.52 -35.01 11.16
N ARG A 119 11.89 -34.89 12.33
CA ARG A 119 12.57 -34.68 13.61
C ARG A 119 13.55 -35.82 13.90
N LYS A 120 13.14 -37.09 13.81
CA LYS A 120 14.06 -38.22 14.02
C LYS A 120 15.20 -38.25 13.00
N CYS A 121 14.92 -37.94 11.74
CA CYS A 121 15.94 -37.79 10.70
C CYS A 121 16.96 -36.70 11.05
N LEU A 122 16.52 -35.53 11.54
CA LEU A 122 17.40 -34.44 11.93
C LEU A 122 18.44 -34.86 12.99
N PHE A 123 18.05 -35.71 13.95
CA PHE A 123 18.92 -36.14 15.05
C PHE A 123 19.78 -37.38 14.74
N LEU A 124 19.31 -38.31 13.90
CA LEU A 124 19.98 -39.61 13.68
C LEU A 124 20.73 -39.73 12.35
N GLU A 125 20.35 -38.97 11.32
CA GLU A 125 20.90 -39.14 9.97
C GLU A 125 22.42 -38.97 9.93
N GLY A 126 22.98 -38.00 10.67
CA GLY A 126 24.43 -37.77 10.71
C GLY A 126 25.24 -38.88 11.41
N ALA A 127 24.60 -39.65 12.29
CA ALA A 127 25.20 -40.77 13.00
C ALA A 127 25.07 -42.10 12.22
N CYS A 128 24.08 -42.19 11.33
CA CYS A 128 23.76 -43.39 10.56
C CYS A 128 23.42 -43.08 9.08
N PRO A 129 24.28 -42.35 8.34
CA PRO A 129 23.97 -41.87 7.00
C PRO A 129 23.76 -43.03 6.02
N THR A 130 24.52 -44.12 6.16
CA THR A 130 24.40 -45.33 5.33
C THR A 130 23.02 -46.00 5.41
N LYS A 131 22.31 -45.89 6.54
CA LYS A 131 20.99 -46.51 6.76
C LYS A 131 19.82 -45.56 6.54
N LEU A 132 20.00 -44.27 6.83
CA LEU A 132 18.89 -43.32 6.94
C LEU A 132 18.84 -42.28 5.83
N LYS A 133 19.98 -41.89 5.24
CA LYS A 133 20.10 -40.77 4.29
C LYS A 133 19.04 -40.83 3.19
N ASP A 134 18.91 -41.96 2.53
CA ASP A 134 18.03 -42.11 1.36
C ASP A 134 16.55 -41.98 1.71
N ASN A 135 16.10 -42.66 2.77
CA ASN A 135 14.70 -42.61 3.17
C ASN A 135 14.35 -41.26 3.83
N CYS A 136 15.28 -40.65 4.57
CA CYS A 136 15.11 -39.31 5.13
C CYS A 136 14.99 -38.25 4.03
N ASN A 137 15.86 -38.31 3.01
CA ASN A 137 15.79 -37.42 1.84
C ASN A 137 14.47 -37.59 1.09
N LYS A 138 14.05 -38.84 0.82
CA LYS A 138 12.77 -39.15 0.16
C LYS A 138 11.57 -38.63 0.96
N LEU A 139 11.54 -38.85 2.27
CA LEU A 139 10.47 -38.37 3.14
C LEU A 139 10.35 -36.85 3.09
N ARG A 140 11.46 -36.12 3.30
CA ARG A 140 11.46 -34.65 3.29
C ARG A 140 10.99 -34.08 1.95
N ASN A 141 11.41 -34.69 0.84
CA ASN A 141 10.95 -34.32 -0.49
C ASN A 141 9.42 -34.46 -0.63
N ASN A 142 8.86 -35.57 -0.14
CA ASN A 142 7.41 -35.81 -0.18
C ASN A 142 6.65 -34.86 0.75
N CYS A 143 7.15 -34.61 1.96
CA CYS A 143 6.54 -33.71 2.94
C CYS A 143 6.56 -32.25 2.46
N TYR A 144 7.67 -31.81 1.87
CA TYR A 144 7.77 -30.49 1.25
C TYR A 144 6.81 -30.33 0.07
N GLN A 145 6.79 -31.30 -0.85
CA GLN A 145 5.86 -31.26 -1.99
C GLN A 145 4.40 -31.27 -1.53
N LYS A 146 4.05 -32.08 -0.53
CA LYS A 146 2.69 -32.12 0.04
C LYS A 146 2.22 -30.72 0.48
N LYS A 147 3.08 -29.99 1.19
CA LYS A 147 2.75 -28.64 1.68
C LYS A 147 2.61 -27.64 0.53
N ARG A 148 3.48 -27.70 -0.49
CA ARG A 148 3.36 -26.87 -1.70
C ARG A 148 2.09 -27.18 -2.49
N ASP A 149 1.78 -28.46 -2.69
CA ASP A 149 0.56 -28.93 -3.34
C ASP A 149 -0.69 -28.41 -2.60
N LYS A 150 -0.70 -28.49 -1.26
CA LYS A 150 -1.81 -27.98 -0.44
C LYS A 150 -2.04 -26.49 -0.64
N VAL A 151 -0.97 -25.68 -0.66
CA VAL A 151 -1.10 -24.22 -0.88
C VAL A 151 -1.67 -23.91 -2.26
N ALA A 152 -1.23 -24.62 -3.30
CA ALA A 152 -1.77 -24.46 -4.65
C ALA A 152 -3.24 -24.90 -4.76
N GLU A 153 -3.61 -26.00 -4.09
CA GLU A 153 -4.99 -26.46 -3.99
C GLU A 153 -5.89 -25.45 -3.27
N ASP A 154 -5.43 -24.92 -2.13
CA ASP A 154 -6.16 -23.90 -1.37
C ASP A 154 -6.33 -22.61 -2.20
N ALA A 155 -5.29 -22.18 -2.92
CA ALA A 155 -5.36 -21.03 -3.83
C ALA A 155 -6.39 -21.22 -4.95
N LEU A 156 -6.38 -22.36 -5.66
CA LEU A 156 -7.38 -22.62 -6.70
C LEU A 156 -8.79 -22.77 -6.15
N LEU A 157 -8.95 -23.37 -4.96
CA LEU A 157 -10.26 -23.47 -4.31
C LEU A 157 -10.85 -22.10 -3.98
N ARG A 158 -10.02 -21.14 -3.55
CA ARG A 158 -10.44 -19.74 -3.37
C ARG A 158 -10.84 -19.11 -4.71
N ALA A 159 -10.10 -19.40 -5.79
CA ALA A 159 -10.37 -18.85 -7.13
C ALA A 159 -11.66 -19.38 -7.77
N VAL A 160 -12.07 -20.61 -7.45
CA VAL A 160 -13.31 -21.25 -7.92
C VAL A 160 -14.48 -21.16 -6.93
N ARG A 161 -14.42 -20.18 -6.00
CA ARG A 161 -15.52 -19.90 -5.06
C ARG A 161 -16.85 -19.77 -5.80
N GLY A 162 -17.86 -20.49 -5.32
CA GLY A 162 -19.22 -20.49 -5.90
C GLY A 162 -19.40 -21.42 -7.11
N SER A 163 -18.32 -22.02 -7.62
CA SER A 163 -18.34 -22.81 -8.86
C SER A 163 -18.25 -24.33 -8.65
N LEU A 164 -18.27 -24.81 -7.39
CA LEU A 164 -18.17 -26.24 -7.07
C LEU A 164 -19.53 -26.98 -7.06
N THR A 165 -20.53 -26.47 -7.78
CA THR A 165 -21.86 -27.12 -7.87
C THR A 165 -21.83 -28.38 -8.75
N LYS A 166 -21.11 -28.34 -9.87
CA LYS A 166 -20.89 -29.44 -10.80
C LYS A 166 -19.51 -29.30 -11.45
N GLU A 167 -18.96 -30.41 -11.95
CA GLU A 167 -17.64 -30.43 -12.59
C GLU A 167 -17.55 -29.46 -13.77
N ALA A 168 -18.58 -29.37 -14.63
CA ALA A 168 -18.59 -28.46 -15.77
C ALA A 168 -18.44 -26.98 -15.38
N THR A 169 -19.17 -26.54 -14.35
CA THR A 169 -19.10 -25.16 -13.84
C THR A 169 -17.74 -24.87 -13.20
N CYS A 170 -17.17 -25.84 -12.50
CA CYS A 170 -15.82 -25.73 -11.97
C CYS A 170 -14.78 -25.60 -13.09
N GLN A 171 -14.91 -26.40 -14.16
CA GLN A 171 -13.99 -26.38 -15.29
C GLN A 171 -14.04 -25.04 -16.02
N GLU A 172 -15.23 -24.51 -16.30
CA GLU A 172 -15.40 -23.19 -16.91
C GLU A 172 -14.69 -22.11 -16.10
N ARG A 173 -14.86 -22.11 -14.77
CA ARG A 173 -14.17 -21.18 -13.89
C ARG A 173 -12.66 -21.39 -13.86
N LEU A 174 -12.18 -22.64 -13.85
CA LEU A 174 -10.75 -22.93 -13.91
C LEU A 174 -10.10 -22.40 -15.19
N LYS A 175 -10.80 -22.47 -16.33
CA LYS A 175 -10.28 -21.94 -17.60
C LYS A 175 -9.97 -20.45 -17.51
N GLU A 176 -10.84 -19.67 -16.86
CA GLU A 176 -10.64 -18.24 -16.66
C GLU A 176 -9.45 -17.96 -15.73
N VAL A 177 -9.45 -18.55 -14.53
CA VAL A 177 -8.45 -18.20 -13.49
C VAL A 177 -7.07 -18.78 -13.77
N CYS A 178 -6.97 -19.91 -14.50
CA CYS A 178 -5.70 -20.55 -14.82
C CYS A 178 -4.84 -19.75 -15.79
N ILE A 179 -5.40 -18.82 -16.56
CA ILE A 179 -4.62 -17.92 -17.45
C ILE A 179 -3.63 -17.10 -16.61
N GLU A 180 -4.08 -16.56 -15.49
CA GLU A 180 -3.26 -15.80 -14.55
C GLU A 180 -2.51 -16.71 -13.57
N LEU A 181 -3.23 -17.56 -12.81
CA LEU A 181 -2.66 -18.25 -11.65
C LEU A 181 -1.63 -19.32 -11.99
N SER A 182 -1.70 -19.92 -13.18
CA SER A 182 -0.73 -20.96 -13.58
C SER A 182 0.71 -20.44 -13.62
N GLN A 183 0.90 -19.13 -13.77
CA GLN A 183 2.24 -18.51 -13.83
C GLN A 183 2.87 -18.33 -12.43
N GLU A 184 2.07 -18.41 -11.37
CA GLU A 184 2.50 -18.05 -10.02
C GLU A 184 3.24 -19.19 -9.30
N SER A 185 3.08 -20.45 -9.72
CA SER A 185 3.89 -21.58 -9.24
C SER A 185 3.80 -22.81 -10.15
N ASP A 186 4.76 -23.72 -10.00
CA ASP A 186 4.76 -25.00 -10.71
C ASP A 186 3.58 -25.90 -10.33
N GLU A 187 3.19 -25.91 -9.05
CA GLU A 187 2.03 -26.65 -8.55
C GLU A 187 0.72 -26.12 -9.14
N LEU A 188 0.56 -24.78 -9.23
CA LEU A 188 -0.59 -24.17 -9.91
C LEU A 188 -0.58 -24.49 -11.40
N THR A 189 0.58 -24.46 -12.07
CA THR A 189 0.70 -24.93 -13.46
C THR A 189 0.18 -26.37 -13.58
N LYS A 190 0.60 -27.28 -12.69
CA LYS A 190 0.18 -28.68 -12.73
C LYS A 190 -1.34 -28.82 -12.61
N LEU A 191 -1.95 -28.21 -11.60
CA LEU A 191 -3.40 -28.30 -11.39
C LEU A 191 -4.16 -27.72 -12.59
N CYS A 192 -3.68 -26.61 -13.15
CA CYS A 192 -4.26 -25.99 -14.35
C CYS A 192 -4.05 -26.78 -15.65
N LEU A 193 -3.05 -27.67 -15.73
CA LEU A 193 -2.88 -28.61 -16.87
C LEU A 193 -3.86 -29.80 -16.80
N TYR A 194 -4.31 -30.16 -15.60
CA TYR A 194 -5.22 -31.28 -15.32
C TYR A 194 -6.54 -30.79 -14.70
N GLN A 195 -7.20 -29.83 -15.37
CA GLN A 195 -8.42 -29.17 -14.86
C GLN A 195 -9.55 -30.15 -14.56
N GLU A 196 -9.77 -31.15 -15.43
CA GLU A 196 -10.82 -32.16 -15.24
C GLU A 196 -10.62 -32.92 -13.92
N THR A 197 -9.43 -33.51 -13.73
CA THR A 197 -9.08 -34.23 -12.50
C THR A 197 -9.12 -33.31 -11.27
N THR A 198 -8.68 -32.07 -11.41
CA THR A 198 -8.70 -31.06 -10.33
C THR A 198 -10.13 -30.74 -9.91
N CYS A 199 -11.04 -30.52 -10.87
CA CYS A 199 -12.45 -30.26 -10.58
C CYS A 199 -13.16 -31.47 -9.98
N SER A 200 -12.93 -32.68 -10.50
CA SER A 200 -13.50 -33.90 -9.90
C SER A 200 -13.10 -34.04 -8.43
N LYS A 201 -11.83 -33.77 -8.12
CA LYS A 201 -11.35 -33.75 -6.73
C LYS A 201 -12.09 -32.69 -5.90
N PHE A 202 -12.09 -31.43 -6.34
CA PHE A 202 -12.70 -30.33 -5.57
C PHE A 202 -14.21 -30.51 -5.34
N VAL A 203 -14.95 -30.96 -6.36
CA VAL A 203 -16.39 -31.25 -6.25
C VAL A 203 -16.63 -32.40 -5.28
N SER A 204 -15.81 -33.45 -5.31
CA SER A 204 -15.94 -34.58 -4.38
C SER A 204 -15.66 -34.20 -2.91
N GLU A 205 -14.72 -33.28 -2.67
CA GLU A 205 -14.31 -32.85 -1.33
C GLU A 205 -15.23 -31.76 -0.73
N LYS A 206 -16.03 -31.08 -1.55
CA LYS A 206 -16.93 -29.99 -1.16
C LYS A 206 -17.71 -30.28 0.12
N LYS A 207 -18.42 -31.43 0.17
CA LYS A 207 -19.28 -31.79 1.31
C LYS A 207 -18.50 -31.93 2.61
N GLY A 208 -17.32 -32.55 2.55
CA GLY A 208 -16.43 -32.73 3.70
C GLY A 208 -15.92 -31.39 4.23
N LYS A 209 -15.51 -30.48 3.33
CA LYS A 209 -15.04 -29.13 3.71
C LYS A 209 -16.15 -28.30 4.35
N CYS A 210 -17.35 -28.30 3.78
CA CYS A 210 -18.51 -27.59 4.35
C CYS A 210 -18.88 -28.12 5.75
N THR A 211 -18.91 -29.45 5.92
CA THR A 211 -19.22 -30.07 7.22
C THR A 211 -18.16 -29.74 8.28
N THR A 212 -16.89 -29.68 7.86
CA THR A 212 -15.77 -29.32 8.76
C THR A 212 -15.88 -27.88 9.22
N LEU A 213 -16.10 -26.94 8.29
CA LEU A 213 -16.29 -25.52 8.59
C LEU A 213 -17.46 -25.31 9.57
N GLU A 214 -18.61 -25.93 9.31
CA GLU A 214 -19.79 -25.85 10.18
C GLU A 214 -19.50 -26.35 11.60
N ASN A 215 -18.83 -27.50 11.73
CA ASN A 215 -18.46 -28.06 13.03
C ASN A 215 -17.43 -27.20 13.79
N ASP A 216 -16.46 -26.64 13.08
CA ASP A 216 -15.44 -25.77 13.68
C ASP A 216 -16.08 -24.50 14.22
N ILE A 217 -17.01 -23.89 13.49
CA ILE A 217 -17.76 -22.70 13.95
C ILE A 217 -18.60 -23.04 15.19
N LYS A 218 -19.42 -24.10 15.14
CA LYS A 218 -20.25 -24.53 16.28
C LYS A 218 -19.41 -24.81 17.54
N THR A 219 -18.24 -25.41 17.37
CA THR A 219 -17.32 -25.72 18.48
C THR A 219 -16.76 -24.45 19.13
N VAL A 220 -16.54 -23.39 18.34
CA VAL A 220 -15.99 -22.12 18.81
C VAL A 220 -17.06 -21.24 19.44
N LEU A 221 -18.25 -21.15 18.83
CA LEU A 221 -19.39 -20.40 19.39
C LEU A 221 -19.83 -20.93 20.76
N GLY A 222 -19.67 -22.24 21.02
CA GLY A 222 -19.94 -22.83 22.33
C GLY A 222 -18.92 -22.51 23.44
N LYS A 223 -17.84 -21.74 23.15
CA LYS A 223 -16.75 -21.43 24.09
C LYS A 223 -16.22 -20.00 23.90
N GLU A 224 -16.75 -19.04 24.65
CA GLU A 224 -16.37 -17.61 24.58
C GLU A 224 -14.85 -17.36 24.56
N ASN A 225 -14.10 -18.03 25.44
CA ASN A 225 -12.64 -17.85 25.52
C ASN A 225 -11.85 -18.33 24.28
N LYS A 226 -12.46 -19.15 23.41
CA LYS A 226 -11.83 -19.64 22.16
C LYS A 226 -12.20 -18.80 20.94
N LEU A 227 -13.24 -17.97 21.04
CA LEU A 227 -13.78 -17.19 19.94
C LEU A 227 -12.77 -16.14 19.45
N ARG A 228 -12.23 -15.32 20.38
CA ARG A 228 -11.31 -14.22 20.08
C ARG A 228 -10.10 -14.64 19.22
N GLY A 229 -9.49 -15.79 19.52
CA GLY A 229 -8.30 -16.27 18.81
C GLY A 229 -8.58 -16.98 17.48
N LYS A 230 -9.86 -17.27 17.17
CA LYS A 230 -10.26 -18.03 15.99
C LYS A 230 -11.18 -17.27 15.03
N CYS A 231 -11.74 -16.13 15.44
CA CYS A 231 -12.61 -15.28 14.63
C CYS A 231 -12.06 -15.05 13.22
N LEU A 232 -10.89 -14.41 13.09
CA LEU A 232 -10.32 -14.07 11.78
C LEU A 232 -10.13 -15.29 10.86
N ALA A 233 -9.58 -16.39 11.39
CA ALA A 233 -9.32 -17.59 10.61
C ALA A 233 -10.62 -18.29 10.15
N LEU A 234 -11.68 -18.28 10.96
CA LEU A 234 -12.96 -18.86 10.58
C LEU A 234 -13.78 -17.93 9.68
N LEU A 235 -13.71 -16.61 9.88
CA LEU A 235 -14.33 -15.63 9.00
C LEU A 235 -13.70 -15.63 7.61
N GLU A 236 -12.38 -15.80 7.51
CA GLU A 236 -11.68 -16.03 6.24
C GLU A 236 -12.22 -17.28 5.52
N GLN A 237 -12.37 -18.39 6.24
CA GLN A 237 -12.92 -19.61 5.67
C GLN A 237 -14.38 -19.44 5.25
N CYS A 238 -15.19 -18.74 6.05
CA CYS A 238 -16.54 -18.37 5.67
C CYS A 238 -16.55 -17.56 4.37
N TYR A 239 -15.70 -16.54 4.25
CA TYR A 239 -15.60 -15.75 3.02
C TYR A 239 -15.28 -16.63 1.81
N PHE A 240 -14.25 -17.48 1.86
CA PHE A 240 -13.81 -18.22 0.67
C PHE A 240 -14.64 -19.48 0.35
N TYR A 241 -15.20 -20.14 1.36
CA TYR A 241 -15.81 -21.46 1.18
C TYR A 241 -17.33 -21.47 1.28
N ARG A 242 -17.98 -20.44 1.86
CA ARG A 242 -19.44 -20.37 2.02
C ARG A 242 -20.18 -20.57 0.70
N GLY A 243 -19.68 -19.97 -0.38
CA GLY A 243 -20.29 -20.09 -1.71
C GLY A 243 -20.33 -21.48 -2.31
N ASN A 244 -19.50 -22.38 -1.81
CA ASN A 244 -19.48 -23.76 -2.26
C ASN A 244 -20.43 -24.65 -1.45
N CYS A 245 -21.01 -24.18 -0.35
CA CYS A 245 -21.84 -25.00 0.54
C CYS A 245 -23.34 -24.88 0.25
N GLU A 246 -24.08 -25.96 0.54
CA GLU A 246 -25.54 -25.98 0.35
C GLU A 246 -26.23 -25.42 1.59
N GLY A 247 -26.76 -24.20 1.45
CA GLY A 247 -27.47 -23.47 2.48
C GLY A 247 -28.99 -23.64 2.49
N ASP A 248 -29.62 -23.36 3.63
CA ASP A 248 -31.08 -23.23 3.75
C ASP A 248 -31.54 -21.85 3.24
N LYS A 249 -31.88 -21.78 1.95
CA LYS A 249 -32.30 -20.55 1.26
C LYS A 249 -33.52 -19.85 1.89
N LEU A 250 -34.32 -20.57 2.69
CA LEU A 250 -35.55 -20.08 3.29
C LEU A 250 -35.32 -19.15 4.50
N LYS A 251 -34.10 -19.06 5.03
CA LYS A 251 -33.74 -18.23 6.20
C LYS A 251 -32.99 -16.94 5.85
N CYS A 252 -32.87 -16.61 4.57
CA CYS A 252 -32.30 -15.33 4.13
C CYS A 252 -33.30 -14.20 4.41
N SER A 253 -32.92 -13.18 5.19
CA SER A 253 -33.83 -12.14 5.70
C SER A 253 -34.34 -11.15 4.64
N GLU A 254 -33.80 -11.15 3.42
CA GLU A 254 -34.25 -10.28 2.32
C GLU A 254 -34.27 -11.02 0.97
N PRO A 255 -35.46 -11.28 0.38
CA PRO A 255 -35.59 -12.08 -0.85
C PRO A 255 -35.08 -11.42 -2.15
N ALA A 256 -34.63 -10.16 -2.10
CA ALA A 256 -34.38 -9.34 -3.30
C ALA A 256 -32.90 -9.20 -3.70
N ASN A 257 -31.94 -9.67 -2.91
CA ASN A 257 -30.53 -9.62 -3.27
C ASN A 257 -30.11 -10.89 -4.02
N GLN A 258 -29.37 -10.70 -5.12
CA GLN A 258 -28.74 -11.76 -5.92
C GLN A 258 -27.71 -12.58 -5.11
N ASP A 259 -27.38 -12.11 -3.89
CA ASP A 259 -26.41 -12.66 -2.93
C ASP A 259 -26.92 -13.83 -2.06
N CYS A 260 -28.23 -14.14 -2.04
CA CYS A 260 -28.74 -15.31 -1.27
C CYS A 260 -28.37 -16.69 -1.90
N LYS A 261 -27.45 -16.75 -2.89
CA LYS A 261 -26.98 -18.02 -3.48
C LYS A 261 -26.04 -18.81 -2.55
N GLU A 262 -25.52 -18.20 -1.49
CA GLU A 262 -24.44 -18.73 -0.66
C GLU A 262 -24.79 -18.61 0.84
N TYR A 263 -25.67 -19.42 1.43
CA TYR A 263 -26.10 -19.21 2.83
C TYR A 263 -25.57 -20.27 3.82
N ILE A 264 -24.61 -19.93 4.69
CA ILE A 264 -24.27 -20.72 5.89
C ILE A 264 -24.67 -19.89 7.12
N PRO A 265 -25.78 -20.20 7.81
CA PRO A 265 -26.27 -19.42 8.95
C PRO A 265 -25.28 -19.32 10.11
N ASP A 266 -24.38 -20.30 10.25
CA ASP A 266 -23.38 -20.29 11.31
C ASP A 266 -22.24 -19.28 11.04
N CYS A 267 -21.98 -18.92 9.77
CA CYS A 267 -21.02 -17.87 9.42
C CYS A 267 -21.53 -16.48 9.81
N ASP A 268 -22.82 -16.18 9.58
CA ASP A 268 -23.42 -14.90 9.96
C ASP A 268 -23.41 -14.71 11.49
N LYS A 269 -23.76 -15.77 12.22
CA LYS A 269 -23.66 -15.76 13.70
C LYS A 269 -22.23 -15.56 14.18
N LEU A 270 -21.25 -16.16 13.49
CA LEU A 270 -19.85 -15.98 13.82
C LEU A 270 -19.44 -14.52 13.61
N GLU A 271 -19.86 -13.90 12.51
CA GLU A 271 -19.59 -12.49 12.21
C GLU A 271 -20.15 -11.58 13.30
N GLU A 272 -21.44 -11.71 13.65
CA GLU A 272 -22.08 -10.93 14.72
C GLU A 272 -21.35 -11.08 16.07
N GLU A 273 -20.98 -12.32 16.46
CA GLU A 273 -20.29 -12.56 17.72
C GLU A 273 -18.83 -12.06 17.73
N CYS A 274 -18.16 -12.08 16.57
CA CYS A 274 -16.81 -11.52 16.43
C CYS A 274 -16.84 -9.98 16.42
N GLU A 275 -17.85 -9.37 15.79
CA GLU A 275 -18.07 -7.93 15.79
C GLU A 275 -18.33 -7.38 17.20
N LYS A 276 -19.10 -8.10 18.03
CA LYS A 276 -19.26 -7.77 19.47
C LYS A 276 -17.93 -7.70 20.22
N GLN A 277 -16.89 -8.38 19.72
CA GLN A 277 -15.53 -8.33 20.27
C GLN A 277 -14.61 -7.34 19.55
N ASN A 278 -15.15 -6.48 18.68
CA ASN A 278 -14.42 -5.57 17.80
C ASN A 278 -13.42 -6.29 16.87
N ILE A 279 -13.74 -7.50 16.42
CA ILE A 279 -12.95 -8.26 15.44
C ILE A 279 -13.71 -8.29 14.13
N ILE A 280 -13.25 -7.48 13.17
CA ILE A 280 -13.79 -7.43 11.80
C ILE A 280 -12.78 -8.10 10.87
N TYR A 281 -13.27 -8.99 10.01
CA TYR A 281 -12.45 -9.59 8.97
C TYR A 281 -12.54 -8.74 7.70
N THR A 282 -11.40 -8.22 7.25
CA THR A 282 -11.29 -7.54 5.96
C THR A 282 -10.86 -8.56 4.91
N HIS A 283 -11.69 -8.78 3.89
CA HIS A 283 -11.35 -9.70 2.82
C HIS A 283 -10.15 -9.18 2.01
N PRO A 284 -9.38 -10.07 1.36
CA PRO A 284 -8.34 -9.65 0.42
C PRO A 284 -8.94 -8.86 -0.75
N GLY A 285 -8.14 -7.95 -1.32
CA GLY A 285 -8.56 -7.03 -2.37
C GLY A 285 -8.65 -5.57 -1.88
N PRO A 286 -8.54 -4.59 -2.79
CA PRO A 286 -8.66 -3.18 -2.45
C PRO A 286 -10.11 -2.83 -2.10
N ASP A 287 -10.30 -1.86 -1.19
CA ASP A 287 -11.59 -1.19 -1.01
C ASP A 287 -12.12 -0.66 -2.34
N PHE A 288 -13.45 -0.52 -2.45
CA PHE A 288 -14.09 0.01 -3.66
C PHE A 288 -13.49 1.38 -4.05
N ASP A 289 -12.70 1.37 -5.13
CA ASP A 289 -12.10 2.55 -5.73
C ASP A 289 -12.24 2.41 -7.25
N PRO A 290 -13.25 3.05 -7.86
CA PRO A 290 -13.52 2.92 -9.28
C PRO A 290 -12.43 3.57 -10.14
N THR A 291 -11.42 4.22 -9.54
CA THR A 291 -10.28 4.82 -10.24
C THR A 291 -9.06 3.91 -10.31
N LYS A 292 -9.11 2.75 -9.64
CA LYS A 292 -8.08 1.71 -9.71
C LYS A 292 -8.52 0.60 -10.66
N PRO A 293 -7.56 -0.10 -11.30
CA PRO A 293 -7.87 -1.27 -12.08
C PRO A 293 -8.47 -2.34 -11.17
N GLU A 294 -9.31 -3.20 -11.74
CA GLU A 294 -9.81 -4.37 -11.03
C GLU A 294 -8.62 -5.15 -10.44
N PRO A 295 -8.76 -5.64 -9.20
CA PRO A 295 -7.74 -6.51 -8.63
C PRO A 295 -7.54 -7.74 -9.52
N THR A 296 -6.30 -8.22 -9.54
CA THR A 296 -5.98 -9.45 -10.27
C THR A 296 -6.48 -10.64 -9.45
N VAL A 297 -6.71 -11.79 -10.08
CA VAL A 297 -7.22 -12.99 -9.39
C VAL A 297 -6.30 -13.37 -8.22
N ALA A 298 -4.98 -13.24 -8.38
CA ALA A 298 -4.02 -13.51 -7.31
C ALA A 298 -4.21 -12.60 -6.08
N LYS A 299 -4.62 -11.34 -6.26
CA LYS A 299 -4.91 -10.41 -5.15
C LYS A 299 -6.24 -10.74 -4.48
N ASP A 300 -7.26 -11.07 -5.25
CA ASP A 300 -8.60 -11.38 -4.75
C ASP A 300 -8.63 -12.63 -3.88
N ILE A 301 -7.79 -13.62 -4.19
CA ILE A 301 -7.68 -14.85 -3.39
C ILE A 301 -6.71 -14.73 -2.21
N GLY A 302 -5.97 -13.62 -2.09
CA GLY A 302 -4.91 -13.45 -1.09
C GLY A 302 -3.74 -14.43 -1.29
N LEU A 303 -3.25 -14.60 -2.54
CA LEU A 303 -2.18 -15.55 -2.84
C LEU A 303 -0.86 -15.22 -2.11
N GLU A 304 -0.55 -13.93 -1.99
CA GLU A 304 0.66 -13.47 -1.29
C GLU A 304 0.61 -13.82 0.20
N GLU A 305 -0.57 -13.74 0.82
CA GLU A 305 -0.83 -14.12 2.22
C GLU A 305 -0.69 -15.64 2.41
N LEU A 306 -1.21 -16.45 1.47
CA LEU A 306 -1.03 -17.90 1.48
C LEU A 306 0.45 -18.31 1.43
N TYR A 307 1.24 -17.65 0.58
CA TYR A 307 2.67 -17.93 0.49
C TYR A 307 3.42 -17.50 1.76
N LYS A 308 3.09 -16.34 2.33
CA LYS A 308 3.65 -15.89 3.63
C LYS A 308 3.31 -16.83 4.78
N GLU A 309 2.11 -17.41 4.79
CA GLU A 309 1.74 -18.42 5.79
C GLU A 309 2.55 -19.70 5.61
N ALA A 310 2.74 -20.15 4.37
CA ALA A 310 3.57 -21.32 4.05
C ALA A 310 5.05 -21.12 4.44
N GLU A 311 5.59 -19.91 4.28
CA GLU A 311 6.95 -19.55 4.70
C GLU A 311 7.18 -19.74 6.21
N LYS A 312 6.15 -19.53 7.05
CA LYS A 312 6.23 -19.82 8.49
C LYS A 312 6.48 -21.30 8.79
N ASP A 313 6.15 -22.17 7.85
CA ASP A 313 6.42 -23.61 7.90
C ASP A 313 7.72 -24.01 7.19
N GLY A 314 8.50 -23.04 6.71
CA GLY A 314 9.74 -23.26 5.97
C GLY A 314 9.49 -23.65 4.52
N ILE A 315 8.30 -23.36 4.00
CA ILE A 315 7.89 -23.70 2.64
C ILE A 315 8.02 -22.48 1.77
N PHE A 316 8.95 -22.55 0.81
CA PHE A 316 9.14 -21.50 -0.16
C PHE A 316 8.36 -21.85 -1.44
N ILE A 317 7.59 -20.89 -1.94
CA ILE A 317 6.89 -21.00 -3.22
C ILE A 317 7.23 -19.75 -4.01
N GLY A 318 8.01 -19.94 -5.07
CA GLY A 318 8.40 -18.86 -5.98
C GLY A 318 7.61 -18.89 -7.27
N LYS A 319 7.55 -17.72 -7.92
CA LYS A 319 7.02 -17.60 -9.28
C LYS A 319 7.80 -18.50 -10.23
N ASN A 320 7.09 -19.20 -11.11
CA ASN A 320 7.72 -20.10 -12.06
C ASN A 320 8.54 -19.30 -13.09
N HIS A 321 9.81 -19.67 -13.27
CA HIS A 321 10.74 -18.98 -14.18
C HIS A 321 10.84 -19.62 -15.58
N LEU A 322 10.19 -20.75 -15.82
CA LEU A 322 10.41 -21.59 -17.00
C LEU A 322 9.10 -22.24 -17.49
N ARG A 323 8.22 -21.45 -18.12
CA ARG A 323 6.94 -21.93 -18.68
C ARG A 323 6.84 -21.70 -20.19
N ASP A 324 7.88 -22.10 -20.93
CA ASP A 324 7.81 -22.06 -22.39
C ASP A 324 7.18 -23.34 -22.97
N ALA A 325 6.96 -23.36 -24.28
CA ALA A 325 6.39 -24.51 -24.96
C ALA A 325 7.25 -25.78 -24.78
N THR A 326 8.57 -25.64 -24.73
CA THR A 326 9.51 -26.76 -24.55
C THR A 326 9.34 -27.41 -23.18
N ALA A 327 9.31 -26.59 -22.13
CA ALA A 327 9.17 -27.03 -20.74
C ALA A 327 7.81 -27.72 -20.51
N LEU A 328 6.72 -27.12 -20.99
CA LEU A 328 5.39 -27.73 -20.90
C LEU A 328 5.31 -29.05 -21.65
N LEU A 329 5.87 -29.12 -22.87
CA LEU A 329 5.91 -30.37 -23.64
C LEU A 329 6.78 -31.43 -22.95
N ALA A 330 7.95 -31.07 -22.41
CA ALA A 330 8.82 -31.98 -21.68
C ALA A 330 8.13 -32.61 -20.47
N LEU A 331 7.31 -31.84 -19.75
CA LEU A 331 6.49 -32.35 -18.65
C LEU A 331 5.38 -33.29 -19.14
N LEU A 332 4.68 -32.93 -20.22
CA LEU A 332 3.50 -33.67 -20.70
C LEU A 332 3.83 -34.97 -21.43
N ILE A 333 4.99 -35.06 -22.08
CA ILE A 333 5.44 -36.28 -22.76
C ILE A 333 6.05 -37.32 -21.81
N GLU A 334 6.31 -36.92 -20.55
CA GLU A 334 6.92 -37.74 -19.50
C GLU A 334 8.16 -38.51 -20.00
N ASN A 335 8.35 -39.78 -19.61
CA ASN A 335 9.48 -40.63 -20.02
C ASN A 335 9.26 -41.40 -21.33
N SER A 336 8.53 -40.83 -22.28
CA SER A 336 8.33 -41.48 -23.59
C SER A 336 9.65 -41.68 -24.33
N ASN A 337 9.93 -42.94 -24.72
CA ASN A 337 11.05 -43.31 -25.60
C ASN A 337 10.94 -42.69 -27.00
N ASP A 338 9.73 -42.36 -27.44
CA ASP A 338 9.46 -41.66 -28.70
C ASP A 338 8.88 -40.27 -28.37
N ALA A 339 9.76 -39.29 -28.24
CA ALA A 339 9.41 -37.93 -27.83
C ALA A 339 8.54 -37.23 -28.88
N GLU A 340 8.86 -37.43 -30.17
CA GLU A 340 8.19 -36.78 -31.28
C GLU A 340 6.76 -37.27 -31.43
N LYS A 341 6.54 -38.59 -31.44
CA LYS A 341 5.21 -39.17 -31.53
C LYS A 341 4.34 -38.74 -30.35
N LYS A 342 4.89 -38.79 -29.13
CA LYS A 342 4.15 -38.40 -27.93
C LYS A 342 3.84 -36.91 -27.91
N CYS A 343 4.77 -36.07 -28.35
CA CYS A 343 4.55 -34.64 -28.53
C CYS A 343 3.36 -34.36 -29.47
N ASN A 344 3.31 -35.06 -30.61
CA ASN A 344 2.20 -34.94 -31.55
C ASN A 344 0.85 -35.39 -30.95
N GLU A 345 0.83 -36.47 -30.16
CA GLU A 345 -0.37 -36.92 -29.44
C GLU A 345 -0.84 -35.88 -28.40
N VAL A 346 0.08 -35.38 -27.58
CA VAL A 346 -0.20 -34.37 -26.56
C VAL A 346 -0.75 -33.10 -27.19
N LEU A 347 -0.13 -32.60 -28.26
CA LEU A 347 -0.61 -31.41 -28.97
C LEU A 347 -1.97 -31.65 -29.62
N LYS A 348 -2.26 -32.85 -30.15
CA LYS A 348 -3.57 -33.18 -30.71
C LYS A 348 -4.68 -33.08 -29.65
N ASP A 349 -4.39 -33.46 -28.41
CA ASP A 349 -5.36 -33.38 -27.32
C ASP A 349 -5.46 -31.97 -26.72
N LYS A 350 -4.33 -31.38 -26.33
CA LYS A 350 -4.28 -30.07 -25.66
C LYS A 350 -4.65 -28.90 -26.59
N CYS A 351 -4.46 -29.02 -27.90
CA CYS A 351 -4.91 -27.98 -28.83
C CYS A 351 -6.42 -27.95 -29.08
N LYS A 352 -7.21 -28.85 -28.49
CA LYS A 352 -8.68 -28.75 -28.52
C LYS A 352 -9.15 -27.50 -27.75
N ASN A 353 -8.43 -27.10 -26.70
CA ASN A 353 -8.71 -25.93 -25.89
C ASN A 353 -7.46 -25.02 -25.79
N SER A 354 -6.92 -24.61 -26.94
CA SER A 354 -5.62 -23.91 -27.02
C SER A 354 -5.48 -22.65 -26.15
N HIS A 355 -6.58 -21.95 -25.85
CA HIS A 355 -6.60 -20.74 -25.02
C HIS A 355 -6.30 -21.01 -23.52
N GLU A 356 -6.35 -22.27 -23.06
CA GLU A 356 -6.07 -22.63 -21.67
C GLU A 356 -4.57 -22.60 -21.33
N HIS A 357 -3.70 -22.53 -22.36
CA HIS A 357 -2.25 -22.64 -22.22
C HIS A 357 -1.52 -21.69 -23.17
N GLU A 358 -1.42 -20.41 -22.82
CA GLU A 358 -0.78 -19.35 -23.63
C GLU A 358 0.55 -19.79 -24.31
N ALA A 359 1.41 -20.51 -23.58
CA ALA A 359 2.68 -21.00 -24.12
C ALA A 359 2.53 -22.09 -25.20
N LEU A 360 1.50 -22.94 -25.12
CA LEU A 360 1.16 -23.95 -26.15
C LEU A 360 0.20 -23.39 -27.21
N GLU A 361 -0.52 -22.31 -26.93
CA GLU A 361 -1.50 -21.70 -27.83
C GLU A 361 -0.87 -21.33 -29.17
N LYS A 362 0.33 -20.75 -29.14
CA LYS A 362 1.11 -20.42 -30.35
C LYS A 362 1.40 -21.64 -31.21
N LEU A 363 1.60 -22.80 -30.60
CA LEU A 363 1.74 -24.05 -31.33
C LEU A 363 0.40 -24.45 -31.94
N CYS A 364 -0.73 -24.18 -31.29
CA CYS A 364 -2.06 -24.65 -31.71
C CYS A 364 -2.73 -23.89 -32.87
N ASN A 365 -2.37 -22.63 -33.14
CA ASN A 365 -3.01 -21.72 -34.10
C ASN A 365 -3.07 -22.22 -35.56
N LYS A 366 -4.16 -21.89 -36.28
CA LYS A 366 -4.67 -22.58 -37.50
C LYS A 366 -4.17 -22.09 -38.88
N THR A 367 -3.39 -21.02 -39.00
CA THR A 367 -3.10 -20.38 -40.30
C THR A 367 -1.96 -20.99 -41.14
N ASN A 368 -1.03 -21.76 -40.55
CA ASN A 368 -0.08 -22.67 -41.24
C ASN A 368 0.55 -23.68 -40.24
N PRO A 369 -0.24 -24.57 -39.62
CA PRO A 369 0.05 -25.16 -38.31
C PRO A 369 0.84 -26.47 -38.33
N SER A 370 0.75 -27.26 -39.40
CA SER A 370 1.32 -28.62 -39.40
C SER A 370 2.84 -28.56 -39.28
N ASP A 371 3.47 -27.66 -40.03
CA ASP A 371 4.93 -27.69 -40.18
C ASP A 371 5.63 -27.09 -38.97
N TYR A 372 5.08 -26.04 -38.34
CA TYR A 372 5.65 -25.47 -37.11
C TYR A 372 5.46 -26.39 -35.90
N LYS A 373 4.27 -26.99 -35.73
CA LYS A 373 4.01 -28.00 -34.69
C LYS A 373 4.94 -29.19 -34.85
N LYS A 374 4.99 -29.74 -36.07
CA LYS A 374 5.79 -30.92 -36.40
C LYS A 374 7.28 -30.63 -36.19
N LYS A 375 7.78 -29.51 -36.72
CA LYS A 375 9.16 -29.07 -36.51
C LYS A 375 9.49 -28.91 -35.02
N LYS A 376 8.58 -28.34 -34.22
CA LYS A 376 8.82 -28.22 -32.78
C LYS A 376 8.91 -29.59 -32.09
N CYS A 377 8.07 -30.56 -32.47
CA CYS A 377 8.16 -31.93 -31.94
C CYS A 377 9.43 -32.67 -32.44
N GLU A 378 9.85 -32.46 -33.69
CA GLU A 378 11.09 -32.99 -34.25
C GLU A 378 12.34 -32.44 -33.52
N GLU A 379 12.33 -31.15 -33.16
CA GLU A 379 13.44 -30.49 -32.45
C GLU A 379 13.39 -30.66 -30.92
N LEU A 380 12.28 -31.14 -30.36
CA LEU A 380 12.02 -31.16 -28.91
C LEU A 380 13.08 -31.92 -28.12
N GLU A 381 13.51 -33.08 -28.60
CA GLU A 381 14.51 -33.90 -27.91
C GLU A 381 15.87 -33.18 -27.85
N LYS A 382 16.23 -32.44 -28.90
CA LYS A 382 17.46 -31.64 -28.96
C LYS A 382 17.38 -30.46 -27.99
N ASP A 383 16.23 -29.81 -27.89
CA ASP A 383 16.00 -28.69 -26.97
C ASP A 383 16.01 -29.17 -25.51
N ILE A 384 15.41 -30.32 -25.21
CA ILE A 384 15.45 -30.96 -23.90
C ILE A 384 16.90 -31.26 -23.52
N ARG A 385 17.70 -31.90 -24.40
CA ARG A 385 19.11 -32.22 -24.12
C ARG A 385 19.95 -30.99 -23.79
N LYS A 386 19.85 -29.92 -24.59
CA LYS A 386 20.54 -28.65 -24.31
C LYS A 386 20.15 -28.09 -22.94
N THR A 387 18.86 -28.18 -22.60
CA THR A 387 18.35 -27.70 -21.32
C THR A 387 18.88 -28.55 -20.16
N CYS A 388 18.95 -29.87 -20.33
CA CYS A 388 19.56 -30.79 -19.38
C CYS A 388 21.04 -30.48 -19.14
N ASP A 389 21.83 -30.21 -20.20
CA ASP A 389 23.25 -29.87 -20.05
C ASP A 389 23.46 -28.59 -19.23
N ILE A 390 22.63 -27.56 -19.48
CA ILE A 390 22.63 -26.30 -18.72
C ILE A 390 22.23 -26.56 -17.27
N LEU A 391 21.21 -27.36 -17.04
CA LEU A 391 20.72 -27.71 -15.71
C LEU A 391 21.79 -28.47 -14.91
N THR A 392 22.35 -29.53 -15.48
CA THR A 392 23.43 -30.33 -14.87
C THR A 392 24.62 -29.46 -14.50
N SER A 393 25.05 -28.58 -15.41
CA SER A 393 26.15 -27.64 -15.13
C SER A 393 25.85 -26.73 -13.92
N LYS A 394 24.62 -26.20 -13.83
CA LYS A 394 24.19 -25.38 -12.68
C LYS A 394 24.13 -26.18 -11.38
N LEU A 395 23.67 -27.42 -11.43
CA LEU A 395 23.58 -28.29 -10.25
C LEU A 395 24.96 -28.64 -9.69
N ILE A 396 25.93 -28.91 -10.56
CA ILE A 396 27.34 -29.14 -10.18
C ILE A 396 27.94 -27.88 -9.55
N ASN A 397 27.76 -26.71 -10.18
CA ASN A 397 28.29 -25.44 -9.67
C ASN A 397 27.73 -25.10 -8.27
N ASN A 398 26.48 -25.49 -8.00
CA ASN A 398 25.84 -25.31 -6.70
C ASN A 398 26.11 -26.45 -5.69
N ARG A 399 26.96 -27.43 -6.03
CA ARG A 399 27.26 -28.62 -5.20
C ARG A 399 26.01 -29.43 -4.82
N LEU A 400 25.00 -29.41 -5.69
CA LEU A 400 23.75 -30.16 -5.54
C LEU A 400 23.82 -31.52 -6.25
N PHE A 401 24.89 -31.74 -7.03
CA PHE A 401 25.14 -32.96 -7.76
C PHE A 401 26.64 -33.27 -7.82
N ASP A 402 26.98 -34.53 -7.58
CA ASP A 402 28.30 -35.13 -7.83
C ASP A 402 28.05 -36.46 -8.53
N ALA A 403 28.74 -36.70 -9.65
CA ALA A 403 28.63 -37.94 -10.43
C ALA A 403 28.98 -39.20 -9.62
N VAL A 404 29.73 -39.04 -8.51
CA VAL A 404 30.10 -40.15 -7.60
C VAL A 404 29.07 -40.35 -6.48
N ASN A 405 28.40 -39.28 -6.02
CA ASN A 405 27.45 -39.30 -4.91
C ASN A 405 26.17 -38.55 -5.28
N SER A 406 25.26 -39.23 -5.98
CA SER A 406 24.02 -38.63 -6.50
C SER A 406 23.09 -38.06 -5.41
N LYS A 407 23.14 -38.59 -4.17
CA LYS A 407 22.35 -38.11 -3.02
C LYS A 407 23.23 -37.54 -1.90
N VAL A 408 23.00 -36.28 -1.57
CA VAL A 408 23.74 -35.52 -0.56
C VAL A 408 23.08 -35.65 0.81
N GLU A 409 23.89 -35.85 1.86
CA GLU A 409 23.42 -35.86 3.26
C GLU A 409 22.87 -34.49 3.67
N TRP A 410 21.85 -34.47 4.52
CA TRP A 410 21.21 -33.22 4.98
C TRP A 410 22.20 -32.18 5.52
N GLY A 411 23.18 -32.62 6.31
CA GLY A 411 24.22 -31.76 6.87
C GLY A 411 25.20 -31.17 5.85
N LYS A 412 25.31 -31.79 4.66
CA LYS A 412 26.24 -31.40 3.58
C LYS A 412 25.56 -30.59 2.47
N LEU A 413 24.23 -30.55 2.44
CA LEU A 413 23.48 -29.71 1.49
C LEU A 413 23.88 -28.23 1.62
N PRO A 414 23.96 -27.49 0.50
CA PRO A 414 24.26 -26.08 0.52
C PRO A 414 23.21 -25.33 1.35
N THR A 415 23.68 -24.36 2.12
CA THR A 415 22.86 -23.57 3.05
C THR A 415 22.49 -22.19 2.50
N PHE A 416 22.99 -21.82 1.31
CA PHE A 416 22.99 -20.43 0.83
C PHE A 416 22.46 -20.27 -0.60
N LEU A 417 21.43 -21.03 -0.98
CA LEU A 417 20.68 -20.76 -2.22
C LEU A 417 19.78 -19.55 -2.01
N SER A 418 19.73 -18.60 -2.94
CA SER A 418 18.76 -17.49 -2.94
C SER A 418 17.34 -17.96 -3.27
N ASP A 419 16.33 -17.12 -3.00
CA ASP A 419 14.93 -17.42 -3.33
C ASP A 419 14.75 -17.59 -4.84
N GLU A 420 15.43 -16.75 -5.62
CA GLU A 420 15.45 -16.84 -7.07
C GLU A 420 16.11 -18.14 -7.56
N GLU A 421 17.23 -18.55 -6.96
CA GLU A 421 17.88 -19.82 -7.31
C GLU A 421 17.00 -21.03 -6.96
N CYS A 422 16.35 -21.00 -5.80
CA CYS A 422 15.39 -22.05 -5.42
C CYS A 422 14.21 -22.12 -6.38
N ALA A 423 13.52 -21.00 -6.62
CA ALA A 423 12.39 -20.94 -7.55
C ALA A 423 12.81 -21.46 -8.93
N LYS A 424 13.94 -20.99 -9.45
CA LYS A 424 14.44 -21.37 -10.77
C LYS A 424 14.80 -22.85 -10.85
N LEU A 425 15.65 -23.36 -9.95
CA LEU A 425 16.10 -24.76 -9.99
C LEU A 425 14.95 -25.73 -9.71
N GLU A 426 14.03 -25.39 -8.81
CA GLU A 426 12.83 -26.20 -8.58
C GLU A 426 11.93 -26.25 -9.83
N SER A 427 11.73 -25.15 -10.54
CA SER A 427 10.98 -25.16 -11.81
C SER A 427 11.67 -26.00 -12.89
N TYR A 428 12.99 -25.86 -13.07
CA TYR A 428 13.73 -26.75 -13.99
C TYR A 428 13.52 -28.23 -13.63
N CYS A 429 13.60 -28.55 -12.34
CA CYS A 429 13.36 -29.90 -11.85
C CYS A 429 11.91 -30.36 -12.06
N PHE A 430 10.93 -29.49 -11.88
CA PHE A 430 9.54 -29.79 -12.13
C PHE A 430 9.30 -30.22 -13.58
N TYR A 431 9.84 -29.48 -14.55
CA TYR A 431 9.62 -29.74 -15.98
C TYR A 431 10.49 -30.86 -16.57
N PHE A 432 11.73 -31.01 -16.11
CA PHE A 432 12.73 -31.82 -16.83
C PHE A 432 13.26 -33.03 -16.05
N LYS A 433 12.94 -33.22 -14.75
CA LYS A 433 13.54 -34.29 -13.92
C LYS A 433 13.40 -35.71 -14.48
N GLU A 434 12.33 -35.98 -15.21
CA GLU A 434 12.07 -37.32 -15.74
C GLU A 434 12.90 -37.53 -17.04
N ARG A 435 13.10 -36.46 -17.83
CA ARG A 435 13.78 -36.50 -19.12
C ARG A 435 15.30 -36.34 -19.07
N CYS A 436 15.83 -35.65 -18.06
CA CYS A 436 17.26 -35.45 -17.95
C CYS A 436 17.94 -36.67 -17.29
N PRO A 437 18.88 -37.35 -17.97
CA PRO A 437 19.64 -38.46 -17.39
C PRO A 437 20.38 -37.99 -16.14
N ASP A 438 20.39 -38.81 -15.08
CA ASP A 438 21.15 -38.60 -13.83
C ASP A 438 20.79 -37.33 -13.01
N VAL A 439 19.77 -36.57 -13.42
CA VAL A 439 19.35 -35.33 -12.73
C VAL A 439 18.24 -35.58 -11.70
N LYS A 440 17.58 -36.74 -11.72
CA LYS A 440 16.47 -37.05 -10.81
C LYS A 440 16.87 -36.94 -9.34
N GLU A 441 17.98 -37.56 -8.95
CA GLU A 441 18.55 -37.49 -7.62
C GLU A 441 19.04 -36.06 -7.29
N ALA A 442 19.64 -35.37 -8.26
CA ALA A 442 20.05 -33.99 -8.10
C ALA A 442 18.86 -33.07 -7.79
N CYS A 443 17.72 -33.28 -8.45
CA CYS A 443 16.49 -32.55 -8.20
C CYS A 443 15.91 -32.82 -6.82
N MET A 444 16.09 -34.03 -6.27
CA MET A 444 15.76 -34.29 -4.87
C MET A 444 16.68 -33.51 -3.91
N ASN A 445 17.95 -33.32 -4.27
CA ASN A 445 18.88 -32.50 -3.49
C ASN A 445 18.54 -31.00 -3.57
N VAL A 446 18.13 -30.48 -4.75
CA VAL A 446 17.64 -29.11 -4.93
C VAL A 446 16.49 -28.84 -3.95
N ARG A 447 15.46 -29.67 -4.01
CA ARG A 447 14.27 -29.54 -3.17
C ARG A 447 14.61 -29.67 -1.69
N ALA A 448 15.46 -30.64 -1.32
CA ALA A 448 15.92 -30.78 0.05
C ALA A 448 16.71 -29.56 0.53
N ALA A 449 17.54 -28.94 -0.31
CA ALA A 449 18.30 -27.73 0.02
C ALA A 449 17.38 -26.51 0.20
N CYS A 450 16.40 -26.33 -0.68
CA CYS A 450 15.41 -25.26 -0.56
C CYS A 450 14.54 -25.43 0.68
N TYR A 451 14.09 -26.65 0.97
CA TYR A 451 13.36 -26.93 2.21
C TYR A 451 14.22 -26.70 3.45
N LYS A 452 15.46 -27.20 3.46
CA LYS A 452 16.42 -26.97 4.55
C LYS A 452 16.60 -25.48 4.82
N ARG A 453 16.79 -24.69 3.77
CA ARG A 453 16.91 -23.23 3.89
C ARG A 453 15.67 -22.62 4.53
N GLY A 454 14.47 -22.99 4.09
CA GLY A 454 13.22 -22.50 4.68
C GLY A 454 13.11 -22.87 6.16
N LEU A 455 13.43 -24.11 6.53
CA LEU A 455 13.44 -24.57 7.93
C LEU A 455 14.45 -23.80 8.78
N ASP A 456 15.69 -23.67 8.29
CA ASP A 456 16.78 -22.94 8.96
C ASP A 456 16.44 -21.45 9.09
N ALA A 457 15.80 -20.84 8.09
CA ALA A 457 15.40 -19.43 8.09
C ALA A 457 14.46 -19.08 9.25
N ARG A 458 13.58 -20.01 9.65
CA ARG A 458 12.69 -19.83 10.82
C ARG A 458 13.48 -19.71 12.12
N ALA A 459 14.43 -20.62 12.32
CA ALA A 459 15.29 -20.61 13.50
C ALA A 459 16.23 -19.39 13.49
N ASN A 460 16.81 -19.09 12.32
CA ASN A 460 17.71 -17.96 12.14
C ASN A 460 16.99 -16.63 12.41
N LYS A 461 15.74 -16.46 11.93
CA LYS A 461 14.96 -15.24 12.16
C LYS A 461 14.77 -14.97 13.65
N VAL A 462 14.33 -15.97 14.41
CA VAL A 462 14.15 -15.84 15.87
C VAL A 462 15.46 -15.45 16.56
N LEU A 463 16.57 -16.13 16.24
CA LEU A 463 17.86 -15.81 16.85
C LEU A 463 18.39 -14.44 16.41
N GLN A 464 18.30 -14.09 15.12
CA GLN A 464 18.75 -12.79 14.61
C GLN A 464 17.98 -11.63 15.24
N GLU A 465 16.66 -11.76 15.43
CA GLU A 465 15.85 -10.75 16.10
C GLU A 465 16.28 -10.50 17.55
N ASN A 466 16.61 -11.56 18.29
CA ASN A 466 17.08 -11.48 19.67
C ASN A 466 18.58 -11.11 19.80
N MET A 467 19.36 -11.28 18.74
CA MET A 467 20.80 -11.01 18.68
C MET A 467 21.15 -9.72 17.90
N ARG A 468 20.17 -8.85 17.65
CA ARG A 468 20.35 -7.58 16.92
C ARG A 468 21.45 -6.72 17.58
N GLY A 469 22.31 -6.15 16.75
CA GLY A 469 23.48 -5.38 17.17
C GLY A 469 24.74 -6.22 17.39
N MET A 470 24.66 -7.56 17.30
CA MET A 470 25.80 -8.46 17.51
C MET A 470 26.15 -9.30 16.28
N LEU A 471 25.42 -9.17 15.16
CA LEU A 471 25.62 -9.98 13.96
C LEU A 471 26.80 -9.49 13.09
N HIS A 472 27.40 -8.35 13.45
CA HIS A 472 28.55 -7.77 12.79
C HIS A 472 29.84 -8.00 13.60
N GLY A 473 30.62 -9.01 13.22
CA GLY A 473 31.91 -9.28 13.83
C GLY A 473 32.56 -10.57 13.33
N SER A 474 33.87 -10.69 13.51
CA SER A 474 34.64 -11.82 12.97
C SER A 474 35.85 -12.24 13.83
N ASN A 475 36.19 -11.48 14.86
CA ASN A 475 37.35 -11.79 15.70
C ASN A 475 37.02 -12.78 16.83
N LYS A 476 38.06 -13.35 17.45
CA LYS A 476 37.91 -14.37 18.51
C LYS A 476 37.13 -13.84 19.74
N SER A 477 37.41 -12.61 20.18
CA SER A 477 36.72 -12.01 21.33
C SER A 477 35.23 -11.79 21.06
N TRP A 478 34.88 -11.36 19.84
CA TRP A 478 33.49 -11.25 19.39
C TRP A 478 32.82 -12.61 19.38
N LEU A 479 33.47 -13.65 18.85
CA LEU A 479 32.89 -15.00 18.79
C LEU A 479 32.58 -15.54 20.19
N GLU A 480 33.48 -15.35 21.15
CA GLU A 480 33.26 -15.73 22.55
C GLU A 480 32.06 -15.00 23.16
N LYS A 481 31.98 -13.67 22.98
CA LYS A 481 30.85 -12.85 23.45
C LYS A 481 29.52 -13.21 22.77
N PHE A 482 29.57 -13.45 21.46
CA PHE A 482 28.39 -13.83 20.67
C PHE A 482 27.84 -15.16 21.16
N GLN A 483 28.70 -16.16 21.36
CA GLN A 483 28.29 -17.47 21.86
C GLN A 483 27.71 -17.37 23.29
N GLN A 484 28.27 -16.52 24.14
CA GLN A 484 27.75 -16.25 25.49
C GLN A 484 26.32 -15.69 25.46
N GLU A 485 26.09 -14.67 24.64
CA GLU A 485 24.77 -14.05 24.54
C GLU A 485 23.76 -14.97 23.84
N LEU A 486 24.18 -15.68 22.79
CA LEU A 486 23.35 -16.66 22.09
C LEU A 486 22.77 -17.70 23.04
N VAL A 487 23.59 -18.18 23.98
CA VAL A 487 23.20 -19.17 24.98
C VAL A 487 22.17 -18.60 25.96
N LYS A 488 22.36 -17.35 26.37
CA LYS A 488 21.42 -16.65 27.25
C LYS A 488 20.07 -16.51 26.55
N VAL A 489 20.07 -16.06 25.29
CA VAL A 489 18.88 -15.99 24.43
C VAL A 489 18.21 -17.36 24.31
N CYS A 490 18.96 -18.42 24.00
CA CYS A 490 18.44 -19.79 23.90
C CYS A 490 17.77 -20.27 25.21
N LYS A 491 18.33 -19.89 26.37
CA LYS A 491 17.76 -20.22 27.67
C LYS A 491 16.44 -19.46 27.91
N GLU A 492 16.42 -18.16 27.63
CA GLU A 492 15.23 -17.31 27.78
C GLU A 492 14.09 -17.77 26.85
N LEU A 493 14.41 -18.07 25.59
CA LEU A 493 13.46 -18.62 24.64
C LEU A 493 12.88 -19.97 25.10
N LYS A 494 13.67 -20.79 25.78
CA LYS A 494 13.19 -22.09 26.29
C LYS A 494 12.29 -21.97 27.52
N GLU A 495 12.60 -21.05 28.43
CA GLU A 495 11.77 -20.76 29.60
C GLU A 495 10.40 -20.21 29.15
N ASN A 496 10.40 -19.41 28.08
CA ASN A 496 9.20 -18.95 27.38
C ASN A 496 8.74 -19.95 26.30
N LYS A 497 8.08 -21.03 26.72
CA LYS A 497 7.64 -22.15 25.83
C LYS A 497 6.90 -21.73 24.55
N GLU A 498 6.25 -20.56 24.53
CA GLU A 498 5.58 -20.03 23.35
C GLU A 498 6.55 -19.65 22.21
N ASN A 499 7.81 -19.32 22.54
CA ASN A 499 8.81 -18.77 21.60
C ASN A 499 9.90 -19.78 21.18
N PHE A 500 9.83 -21.04 21.62
CA PHE A 500 10.78 -22.09 21.22
C PHE A 500 10.15 -22.98 20.13
N PRO A 501 10.20 -22.58 18.85
CA PRO A 501 9.15 -22.96 17.91
C PRO A 501 9.46 -24.24 17.12
N ASN A 502 10.73 -24.64 16.98
CA ASN A 502 11.13 -25.72 16.08
C ASN A 502 12.43 -26.44 16.49
N ASP A 503 12.66 -27.60 15.87
CA ASP A 503 13.81 -28.46 16.14
C ASP A 503 15.13 -27.87 15.60
N GLU A 504 15.09 -27.06 14.53
CA GLU A 504 16.26 -26.36 14.00
C GLU A 504 16.84 -25.38 15.01
N LEU A 505 16.00 -24.62 15.72
CA LEU A 505 16.41 -23.72 16.80
C LEU A 505 17.10 -24.49 17.92
N PHE A 506 16.58 -25.66 18.28
CA PHE A 506 17.23 -26.53 19.26
C PHE A 506 18.63 -26.95 18.80
N VAL A 507 18.79 -27.37 17.56
CA VAL A 507 20.10 -27.74 16.98
C VAL A 507 21.09 -26.57 17.07
N LEU A 508 20.66 -25.35 16.75
CA LEU A 508 21.51 -24.16 16.84
C LEU A 508 21.90 -23.85 18.30
N CYS A 509 20.95 -23.96 19.24
CA CYS A 509 21.19 -23.70 20.66
C CYS A 509 22.17 -24.69 21.31
N VAL A 510 22.17 -25.96 20.88
CA VAL A 510 23.13 -26.97 21.38
C VAL A 510 24.48 -26.93 20.63
N GLN A 511 24.59 -26.19 19.53
CA GLN A 511 25.84 -26.04 18.76
C GLN A 511 26.20 -24.56 18.56
N PRO A 512 26.48 -23.78 19.62
CA PRO A 512 26.62 -22.33 19.55
C PRO A 512 27.72 -21.85 18.59
N ALA A 513 28.82 -22.60 18.45
CA ALA A 513 29.87 -22.27 17.49
C ALA A 513 29.42 -22.41 16.03
N LYS A 514 28.61 -23.44 15.73
CA LYS A 514 28.03 -23.63 14.40
C LYS A 514 26.95 -22.58 14.15
N ALA A 515 26.11 -22.30 15.14
CA ALA A 515 25.07 -21.29 15.07
C ALA A 515 25.65 -19.90 14.81
N ALA A 516 26.72 -19.50 15.50
CA ALA A 516 27.39 -18.22 15.25
C ALA A 516 27.78 -18.06 13.77
N ARG A 517 28.43 -19.07 13.19
CA ARG A 517 28.84 -19.05 11.77
C ARG A 517 27.65 -18.98 10.82
N LEU A 518 26.61 -19.78 11.07
CA LEU A 518 25.42 -19.80 10.23
C LEU A 518 24.64 -18.50 10.29
N LEU A 519 24.43 -17.94 11.49
CA LEU A 519 23.67 -16.71 11.68
C LEU A 519 24.37 -15.50 11.07
N THR A 520 25.69 -15.36 11.25
CA THR A 520 26.43 -14.23 10.65
C THR A 520 26.52 -14.35 9.15
N HIS A 521 26.72 -15.56 8.62
CA HIS A 521 26.79 -15.75 7.18
C HIS A 521 25.40 -15.56 6.53
N ASP A 522 24.33 -16.07 7.13
CA ASP A 522 22.96 -15.84 6.66
C ASP A 522 22.61 -14.34 6.67
N HIS A 523 22.97 -13.62 7.75
CA HIS A 523 22.82 -12.17 7.84
C HIS A 523 23.59 -11.44 6.74
N GLN A 524 24.86 -11.77 6.52
CA GLN A 524 25.70 -11.19 5.46
C GLN A 524 25.09 -11.41 4.07
N MET A 525 24.60 -12.62 3.78
CA MET A 525 23.95 -12.91 2.49
C MET A 525 22.67 -12.10 2.31
N LYS A 526 21.82 -12.02 3.34
CA LYS A 526 20.61 -11.18 3.32
C LYS A 526 20.95 -9.71 3.06
N VAL A 527 22.02 -9.20 3.66
CA VAL A 527 22.54 -7.84 3.43
C VAL A 527 22.98 -7.65 1.98
N ILE A 528 23.74 -8.59 1.41
CA ILE A 528 24.20 -8.53 0.01
C ILE A 528 23.00 -8.52 -0.95
N PHE A 529 22.04 -9.42 -0.75
CA PHE A 529 20.84 -9.47 -1.60
C PHE A 529 19.99 -8.22 -1.46
N LEU A 530 19.77 -7.72 -0.23
CA LEU A 530 19.08 -6.46 -0.02
C LEU A 530 19.83 -5.31 -0.71
N ARG A 531 21.15 -5.28 -0.65
CA ARG A 531 21.96 -4.24 -1.30
C ARG A 531 21.71 -4.21 -2.80
N GLN A 532 21.72 -5.36 -3.47
CA GLN A 532 21.40 -5.47 -4.89
C GLN A 532 20.00 -4.96 -5.21
N GLN A 533 19.00 -5.31 -4.39
CA GLN A 533 17.62 -4.83 -4.55
C GLN A 533 17.54 -3.30 -4.36
N LEU A 534 18.24 -2.75 -3.38
CA LEU A 534 18.28 -1.31 -3.11
C LEU A 534 18.99 -0.55 -4.23
N ASP A 535 20.10 -1.07 -4.76
CA ASP A 535 20.83 -0.44 -5.87
C ASP A 535 19.95 -0.32 -7.14
N GLN A 536 18.99 -1.22 -7.34
CA GLN A 536 18.05 -1.17 -8.47
C GLN A 536 16.85 -0.24 -8.24
N LYS A 537 16.36 -0.13 -7.00
CA LYS A 537 15.02 0.41 -6.73
C LYS A 537 14.98 1.64 -5.82
N ARG A 538 16.00 1.91 -5.00
CA ARG A 538 15.93 2.93 -3.94
C ARG A 538 15.68 4.35 -4.43
N ASP A 539 16.13 4.67 -5.65
CA ASP A 539 16.06 6.03 -6.20
C ASP A 539 14.66 6.33 -6.76
N PHE A 540 13.96 5.28 -7.22
CA PHE A 540 12.60 5.36 -7.77
C PHE A 540 11.73 4.21 -7.23
N PRO A 541 11.47 4.17 -5.91
CA PRO A 541 10.73 3.07 -5.30
C PRO A 541 9.23 3.18 -5.61
N THR A 542 8.57 2.02 -5.67
CA THR A 542 7.11 1.93 -5.61
C THR A 542 6.62 1.82 -4.16
N ASP A 543 5.32 1.98 -3.92
CA ASP A 543 4.72 1.74 -2.59
C ASP A 543 5.01 0.33 -2.06
N LYS A 544 5.06 -0.67 -2.94
CA LYS A 544 5.42 -2.04 -2.58
C LYS A 544 6.87 -2.11 -2.13
N ASP A 545 7.79 -1.48 -2.87
CA ASP A 545 9.21 -1.45 -2.52
C ASP A 545 9.44 -0.72 -1.19
N CYS A 546 8.74 0.39 -0.93
CA CYS A 546 8.81 1.11 0.34
C CYS A 546 8.40 0.25 1.53
N LYS A 547 7.35 -0.57 1.39
CA LYS A 547 6.91 -1.49 2.45
C LYS A 547 7.87 -2.66 2.62
N GLU A 548 8.26 -3.32 1.52
CA GLU A 548 9.06 -4.54 1.56
C GLU A 548 10.53 -4.27 1.89
N LEU A 549 11.20 -3.41 1.11
CA LEU A 549 12.60 -3.08 1.30
C LEU A 549 12.79 -2.22 2.56
N GLY A 550 11.81 -1.37 2.90
CA GLY A 550 11.83 -0.59 4.15
C GLY A 550 11.87 -1.48 5.39
N ARG A 551 11.06 -2.55 5.44
CA ARG A 551 11.12 -3.56 6.52
C ARG A 551 12.46 -4.27 6.54
N LYS A 552 12.97 -4.72 5.38
CA LYS A 552 14.30 -5.37 5.31
C LYS A 552 15.42 -4.43 5.78
N CYS A 553 15.35 -3.13 5.48
CA CYS A 553 16.25 -2.11 5.99
C CYS A 553 16.19 -1.96 7.52
N GLN A 554 14.99 -1.97 8.10
CA GLN A 554 14.81 -1.98 9.57
C GLN A 554 15.34 -3.26 10.20
N ASP A 555 15.16 -4.40 9.53
CA ASP A 555 15.58 -5.71 10.02
C ASP A 555 17.09 -5.88 10.02
N LEU A 556 17.75 -5.50 8.93
CA LEU A 556 19.17 -5.78 8.71
C LEU A 556 20.08 -4.57 9.00
N GLY A 557 19.55 -3.35 9.01
CA GLY A 557 20.32 -2.11 9.02
C GLY A 557 21.13 -1.87 10.29
N LYS A 558 20.67 -2.37 11.45
CA LYS A 558 21.40 -2.22 12.73
C LYS A 558 22.74 -2.95 12.73
N ASP A 559 22.86 -4.02 11.94
CA ASP A 559 24.02 -4.89 11.88
C ASP A 559 24.74 -4.82 10.51
N SER A 560 24.50 -3.77 9.72
CA SER A 560 25.17 -3.61 8.44
C SER A 560 25.43 -2.16 8.07
N LYS A 561 26.71 -1.83 7.93
CA LYS A 561 27.18 -0.53 7.43
C LYS A 561 26.99 -0.38 5.91
N GLU A 562 26.94 -1.48 5.18
CA GLU A 562 26.90 -1.49 3.71
C GLU A 562 25.56 -1.01 3.16
N ILE A 563 24.46 -1.23 3.89
CA ILE A 563 23.12 -0.83 3.45
C ILE A 563 22.62 0.46 4.11
N THR A 564 23.37 1.06 5.05
CA THR A 564 22.95 2.25 5.79
C THR A 564 22.55 3.40 4.87
N TRP A 565 23.45 3.79 3.95
CA TRP A 565 23.18 4.87 2.99
C TRP A 565 22.08 4.51 1.97
N PRO A 566 22.12 3.33 1.31
CA PRO A 566 21.03 2.90 0.45
C PRO A 566 19.65 2.90 1.11
N CYS A 567 19.56 2.45 2.36
CA CYS A 567 18.32 2.43 3.13
C CYS A 567 17.84 3.84 3.48
N HIS A 568 18.76 4.75 3.84
CA HIS A 568 18.41 6.15 4.08
C HIS A 568 17.89 6.83 2.81
N THR A 569 18.52 6.57 1.64
CA THR A 569 18.00 7.06 0.36
C THR A 569 16.62 6.51 0.06
N LEU A 570 16.39 5.21 0.25
CA LEU A 570 15.07 4.60 0.10
C LEU A 570 14.04 5.29 0.99
N GLU A 571 14.34 5.47 2.28
CA GLU A 571 13.46 6.12 3.25
C GLU A 571 13.10 7.55 2.81
N GLN A 572 14.08 8.34 2.39
CA GLN A 572 13.83 9.69 1.86
C GLN A 572 12.91 9.68 0.64
N GLN A 573 13.14 8.76 -0.32
CA GLN A 573 12.29 8.65 -1.51
C GLN A 573 10.89 8.15 -1.18
N CYS A 574 10.75 7.22 -0.24
CA CYS A 574 9.46 6.74 0.24
C CYS A 574 8.67 7.84 0.97
N ASN A 575 9.34 8.66 1.79
CA ASN A 575 8.73 9.82 2.42
C ASN A 575 8.28 10.86 1.38
N ARG A 576 9.08 11.08 0.32
CA ARG A 576 8.66 11.92 -0.81
C ARG A 576 7.43 11.36 -1.51
N LEU A 577 7.42 10.06 -1.80
CA LEU A 577 6.32 9.39 -2.47
C LEU A 577 5.02 9.52 -1.65
N GLY A 578 5.09 9.22 -0.35
CA GLY A 578 3.95 9.37 0.57
C GLY A 578 3.45 10.81 0.68
N THR A 579 4.36 11.78 0.79
CA THR A 579 4.00 13.21 0.84
C THR A 579 3.37 13.68 -0.48
N THR A 580 3.86 13.18 -1.61
CA THR A 580 3.30 13.46 -2.94
C THR A 580 1.89 12.88 -3.08
N GLU A 581 1.66 11.66 -2.57
CA GLU A 581 0.32 11.07 -2.56
C GLU A 581 -0.66 11.90 -1.72
N ILE A 582 -0.27 12.28 -0.50
CA ILE A 582 -1.08 13.14 0.36
C ILE A 582 -1.44 14.44 -0.35
N LEU A 583 -0.46 15.11 -0.97
CA LEU A 583 -0.69 16.34 -1.72
C LEU A 583 -1.68 16.11 -2.88
N LYS A 584 -1.50 15.05 -3.66
CA LYS A 584 -2.39 14.71 -4.77
C LYS A 584 -3.84 14.55 -4.28
N GLN A 585 -4.05 13.84 -3.17
CA GLN A 585 -5.38 13.67 -2.57
C GLN A 585 -5.99 15.01 -2.12
N VAL A 586 -5.18 15.90 -1.52
CA VAL A 586 -5.60 17.26 -1.13
C VAL A 586 -6.03 18.06 -2.37
N LEU A 587 -5.24 18.05 -3.44
CA LEU A 587 -5.53 18.79 -4.67
C LEU A 587 -6.79 18.26 -5.39
N LEU A 588 -6.99 16.94 -5.41
CA LEU A 588 -8.22 16.34 -5.96
C LEU A 588 -9.46 16.70 -5.14
N ASN A 589 -9.33 16.82 -3.82
CA ASN A 589 -10.43 17.19 -2.91
C ASN A 589 -10.81 18.67 -3.00
N GLU A 590 -10.00 19.52 -3.62
CA GLU A 590 -10.37 20.91 -3.91
C GLU A 590 -11.36 21.01 -5.08
N HIS A 591 -11.63 19.92 -5.81
CA HIS A 591 -12.55 19.87 -6.95
C HIS A 591 -12.22 20.88 -8.08
N LYS A 592 -10.93 21.14 -8.27
CA LYS A 592 -10.38 22.06 -9.29
C LYS A 592 -9.55 21.32 -10.33
N ASP A 593 -9.27 21.98 -11.44
CA ASP A 593 -8.46 21.47 -12.56
C ASP A 593 -6.94 21.61 -12.32
N THR A 594 -6.52 21.57 -11.06
CA THR A 594 -5.13 21.76 -10.64
C THR A 594 -4.19 20.69 -11.18
N LEU A 595 -4.67 19.48 -11.42
CA LEU A 595 -3.92 18.34 -11.93
C LEU A 595 -4.30 17.96 -13.37
N LYS A 596 -5.04 18.84 -14.07
CA LYS A 596 -5.46 18.62 -15.47
C LYS A 596 -4.27 18.59 -16.43
N THR A 597 -3.32 19.49 -16.22
CA THR A 597 -2.10 19.60 -17.02
C THR A 597 -0.91 19.83 -16.11
N HIS A 598 0.29 19.59 -16.63
CA HIS A 598 1.53 19.87 -15.92
C HIS A 598 1.66 21.37 -15.57
N GLU A 599 1.28 22.27 -16.48
CA GLU A 599 1.33 23.72 -16.26
C GLU A 599 0.36 24.20 -15.18
N ASN A 600 -0.87 23.67 -15.18
CA ASN A 600 -1.87 23.93 -14.13
C ASN A 600 -1.30 23.55 -12.76
N CYS A 601 -0.68 22.36 -12.67
CA CYS A 601 -0.11 21.86 -11.43
C CYS A 601 1.05 22.73 -10.95
N VAL A 602 2.03 23.04 -11.80
CA VAL A 602 3.20 23.82 -11.42
C VAL A 602 2.80 25.22 -10.97
N THR A 603 1.90 25.86 -11.69
CA THR A 603 1.40 27.21 -11.36
C THR A 603 0.74 27.21 -9.98
N TYR A 604 -0.16 26.25 -9.74
CA TYR A 604 -0.89 26.15 -8.49
C TYR A 604 0.02 25.77 -7.31
N LEU A 605 0.92 24.80 -7.53
CA LEU A 605 1.85 24.32 -6.50
C LEU A 605 2.83 25.42 -6.09
N LYS A 606 3.30 26.24 -7.04
CA LYS A 606 4.16 27.40 -6.75
C LYS A 606 3.46 28.39 -5.81
N GLU A 607 2.18 28.68 -6.06
CA GLU A 607 1.40 29.55 -5.18
C GLU A 607 1.23 28.97 -3.77
N LYS A 608 0.91 27.67 -3.67
CA LYS A 608 0.75 26.96 -2.38
C LYS A 608 2.07 26.86 -1.62
N CYS A 609 3.18 26.54 -2.29
CA CYS A 609 4.50 26.47 -1.69
C CYS A 609 4.95 27.82 -1.12
N ASN A 610 4.69 28.92 -1.82
CA ASN A 610 4.93 30.26 -1.29
C ASN A 610 4.09 30.54 -0.03
N LYS A 611 2.82 30.09 -0.01
CA LYS A 611 1.95 30.19 1.17
C LYS A 611 2.47 29.34 2.33
N TRP A 612 2.84 28.08 2.10
CA TRP A 612 3.35 27.17 3.14
C TRP A 612 4.69 27.61 3.70
N SER A 613 5.62 28.04 2.85
CA SER A 613 6.92 28.57 3.25
C SER A 613 6.76 29.80 4.17
N ARG A 614 5.89 30.75 3.80
CA ARG A 614 5.55 31.90 4.67
C ARG A 614 4.87 31.51 5.98
N ARG A 615 4.25 30.33 6.04
CA ARG A 615 3.60 29.78 7.24
C ARG A 615 4.54 28.90 8.08
N GLY A 616 5.80 28.74 7.69
CA GLY A 616 6.72 27.78 8.35
C GLY A 616 6.18 26.34 8.34
N ASP A 617 5.30 26.01 7.41
CA ASP A 617 4.71 24.68 7.26
C ASP A 617 5.68 23.83 6.43
N ASP A 618 6.43 22.97 7.10
CA ASP A 618 7.49 22.20 6.50
C ASP A 618 7.02 20.86 5.89
N ARG A 619 5.74 20.50 6.09
CA ARG A 619 5.16 19.22 5.65
C ARG A 619 5.35 18.92 4.17
N PHE A 620 5.28 19.95 3.32
CA PHE A 620 5.45 19.83 1.88
C PHE A 620 6.78 20.39 1.36
N SER A 621 7.74 20.70 2.25
CA SER A 621 9.02 21.33 1.86
C SER A 621 9.72 20.57 0.75
N PHE A 622 9.77 19.23 0.87
CA PHE A 622 10.45 18.39 -0.12
C PHE A 622 9.74 18.41 -1.49
N VAL A 623 8.41 18.42 -1.49
CA VAL A 623 7.61 18.57 -2.71
C VAL A 623 7.80 19.96 -3.33
N CYS A 624 7.89 20.99 -2.49
CA CYS A 624 8.11 22.37 -2.91
C CYS A 624 9.51 22.63 -3.48
N VAL A 625 10.50 21.81 -3.15
CA VAL A 625 11.83 21.81 -3.79
C VAL A 625 11.77 21.17 -5.18
N PHE A 626 11.00 20.08 -5.34
CA PHE A 626 10.92 19.30 -6.57
C PHE A 626 9.60 19.49 -7.34
N GLN A 627 9.09 20.72 -7.42
CA GLN A 627 7.76 21.04 -7.98
C GLN A 627 7.52 20.40 -9.34
N ASN A 628 8.50 20.51 -10.25
CA ASN A 628 8.38 20.00 -11.61
C ASN A 628 8.21 18.47 -11.64
N ALA A 629 9.11 17.75 -10.97
CA ALA A 629 9.07 16.28 -10.92
C ALA A 629 7.83 15.78 -10.16
N THR A 630 7.43 16.45 -9.07
CA THR A 630 6.21 16.11 -8.33
C THR A 630 4.96 16.32 -9.19
N CYS A 631 4.85 17.44 -9.91
CA CYS A 631 3.72 17.70 -10.80
C CYS A 631 3.65 16.72 -11.97
N GLU A 632 4.80 16.34 -12.55
CA GLU A 632 4.84 15.30 -13.58
C GLU A 632 4.29 13.96 -13.07
N LEU A 633 4.72 13.52 -11.88
CA LEU A 633 4.23 12.29 -11.26
C LEU A 633 2.74 12.34 -10.96
N MET A 634 2.25 13.41 -10.31
CA MET A 634 0.83 13.53 -9.93
C MET A 634 -0.08 13.61 -11.15
N VAL A 635 0.27 14.41 -12.16
CA VAL A 635 -0.56 14.58 -13.37
C VAL A 635 -0.62 13.28 -14.16
N LYS A 636 0.51 12.58 -14.32
CA LYS A 636 0.56 11.28 -15.02
C LYS A 636 -0.33 10.25 -14.32
N ASP A 637 -0.20 10.10 -12.99
CA ASP A 637 -1.04 9.18 -12.21
C ASP A 637 -2.53 9.53 -12.33
N VAL A 638 -2.90 10.81 -12.20
CA VAL A 638 -4.31 11.24 -12.35
C VAL A 638 -4.83 10.92 -13.75
N GLN A 639 -4.04 11.16 -14.80
CA GLN A 639 -4.43 10.83 -16.18
C GLN A 639 -4.65 9.34 -16.40
N ASP A 640 -3.80 8.49 -15.81
CA ASP A 640 -3.98 7.04 -15.89
C ASP A 640 -5.23 6.58 -15.12
N ARG A 641 -5.47 7.15 -13.91
CA ARG A 641 -6.71 6.95 -13.16
C ARG A 641 -7.95 7.43 -13.92
N CYS A 642 -7.86 8.53 -14.68
CA CYS A 642 -8.98 8.99 -15.52
C CYS A 642 -9.39 7.95 -16.57
N LYS A 643 -8.41 7.26 -17.19
CA LYS A 643 -8.67 6.24 -18.21
C LYS A 643 -9.36 5.03 -17.59
N VAL A 644 -8.78 4.53 -16.50
CA VAL A 644 -9.32 3.39 -15.75
C VAL A 644 -10.73 3.69 -15.24
N PHE A 645 -10.94 4.87 -14.65
CA PHE A 645 -12.25 5.24 -14.14
C PHE A 645 -13.32 5.28 -15.24
N LYS A 646 -12.97 5.79 -16.44
CA LYS A 646 -13.87 5.79 -17.58
C LYS A 646 -14.23 4.38 -18.05
N GLU A 647 -13.27 3.46 -18.06
CA GLU A 647 -13.49 2.05 -18.40
C GLU A 647 -14.38 1.38 -17.37
N ASN A 648 -14.11 1.59 -16.08
CA ASN A 648 -14.91 1.02 -14.98
C ASN A 648 -16.36 1.53 -14.99
N ILE A 649 -16.61 2.81 -15.27
CA ILE A 649 -17.99 3.34 -15.43
C ILE A 649 -18.75 2.58 -16.53
N LYS A 650 -18.07 2.20 -17.61
CA LYS A 650 -18.69 1.45 -18.71
C LYS A 650 -18.88 -0.01 -18.37
N ALA A 651 -17.84 -0.65 -17.84
CA ALA A 651 -17.85 -2.07 -17.47
C ALA A 651 -18.91 -2.37 -16.41
N SER A 652 -19.13 -1.45 -15.47
CA SER A 652 -20.15 -1.61 -14.43
C SER A 652 -21.56 -1.27 -14.89
N GLU A 653 -21.75 -0.83 -16.15
CA GLU A 653 -23.03 -0.36 -16.72
C GLU A 653 -23.80 0.63 -15.81
N ILE A 654 -23.07 1.38 -14.97
CA ILE A 654 -23.67 2.13 -13.86
C ILE A 654 -24.59 3.25 -14.36
N VAL A 655 -24.27 3.83 -15.53
CA VAL A 655 -25.08 4.88 -16.15
C VAL A 655 -26.48 4.35 -16.49
N ASP A 656 -26.59 3.18 -17.10
CA ASP A 656 -27.87 2.59 -17.47
C ASP A 656 -28.62 2.06 -16.24
N PHE A 657 -27.88 1.49 -15.28
CA PHE A 657 -28.43 1.11 -13.97
C PHE A 657 -29.09 2.30 -13.25
N LEU A 658 -28.38 3.44 -13.12
CA LEU A 658 -28.91 4.64 -12.47
C LEU A 658 -30.09 5.24 -13.26
N LYS A 659 -30.00 5.26 -14.59
CA LYS A 659 -31.08 5.74 -15.46
C LYS A 659 -32.37 4.96 -15.22
N ASN A 660 -32.30 3.63 -15.19
CA ASN A 660 -33.47 2.77 -14.97
C ASN A 660 -34.05 2.89 -13.55
N ASN A 661 -33.27 3.39 -12.59
CA ASN A 661 -33.67 3.54 -11.19
C ASN A 661 -33.89 5.01 -10.75
N THR A 662 -34.04 5.95 -11.69
CA THR A 662 -34.15 7.39 -11.41
C THR A 662 -35.27 7.75 -10.40
N ASN A 663 -36.35 6.94 -10.34
CA ASN A 663 -37.48 7.15 -9.43
C ASN A 663 -37.38 6.37 -8.11
N ASN A 664 -36.39 5.48 -7.96
CA ASN A 664 -36.18 4.67 -6.75
C ASN A 664 -35.04 5.26 -5.91
N ILE A 665 -35.41 6.13 -4.97
CA ILE A 665 -34.44 6.84 -4.11
C ILE A 665 -33.55 5.87 -3.33
N THR A 666 -34.08 4.76 -2.81
CA THR A 666 -33.31 3.80 -2.01
C THR A 666 -32.19 3.14 -2.83
N THR A 667 -32.46 2.84 -4.11
CA THR A 667 -31.43 2.31 -5.02
C THR A 667 -30.37 3.36 -5.36
N LEU A 668 -30.79 4.62 -5.57
CA LEU A 668 -29.85 5.73 -5.80
C LEU A 668 -28.99 6.02 -4.57
N GLU A 669 -29.56 5.96 -3.38
CA GLU A 669 -28.87 6.19 -2.10
C GLU A 669 -27.70 5.22 -1.88
N ARG A 670 -27.83 3.95 -2.31
CA ARG A 670 -26.75 2.96 -2.22
C ARG A 670 -25.57 3.23 -3.16
N ASN A 671 -25.80 3.86 -4.32
CA ASN A 671 -24.81 3.93 -5.40
C ASN A 671 -24.28 5.35 -5.67
N CYS A 672 -25.15 6.36 -5.55
CA CYS A 672 -24.83 7.75 -5.87
C CYS A 672 -23.75 8.35 -4.96
N PRO A 673 -23.72 8.14 -3.63
CA PRO A 673 -22.64 8.66 -2.78
C PRO A 673 -21.25 8.25 -3.26
N SER A 674 -21.09 7.00 -3.70
CA SER A 674 -19.81 6.49 -4.20
C SER A 674 -19.48 7.10 -5.57
N TRP A 675 -20.25 6.79 -6.61
CA TRP A 675 -19.91 7.16 -7.99
C TRP A 675 -19.92 8.67 -8.26
N HIS A 676 -20.88 9.41 -7.69
CA HIS A 676 -20.97 10.85 -7.87
C HIS A 676 -19.78 11.59 -7.23
N THR A 677 -19.34 11.15 -6.04
CA THR A 677 -18.20 11.76 -5.34
C THR A 677 -16.92 11.62 -6.14
N TYR A 678 -16.64 10.43 -6.66
CA TYR A 678 -15.51 10.22 -7.58
C TYR A 678 -15.63 11.07 -8.85
N CYS A 679 -16.82 11.19 -9.42
CA CYS A 679 -17.05 12.09 -10.55
C CYS A 679 -16.78 13.56 -10.21
N ASN A 680 -17.18 14.07 -9.04
CA ASN A 680 -16.85 15.45 -8.64
C ASN A 680 -15.36 15.65 -8.39
N ARG A 681 -14.70 14.63 -7.85
CA ARG A 681 -13.27 14.64 -7.55
C ARG A 681 -12.40 14.64 -8.81
N PHE A 682 -12.76 13.83 -9.81
CA PHE A 682 -11.93 13.61 -11.00
C PHE A 682 -12.36 14.41 -12.23
N SER A 683 -13.64 14.74 -12.43
CA SER A 683 -14.11 15.45 -13.64
C SER A 683 -13.31 16.72 -14.00
N PRO A 684 -12.94 17.61 -13.06
CA PRO A 684 -12.17 18.82 -13.39
C PRO A 684 -10.79 18.53 -14.00
N ASN A 685 -10.19 17.39 -13.62
CA ASN A 685 -8.86 16.97 -14.05
C ASN A 685 -8.88 15.98 -15.22
N CYS A 686 -10.06 15.44 -15.56
CA CYS A 686 -10.25 14.41 -16.58
C CYS A 686 -11.19 14.89 -17.71
N PRO A 687 -10.68 15.50 -18.78
CA PRO A 687 -11.51 16.00 -19.89
C PRO A 687 -12.37 14.91 -20.56
N ASP A 688 -11.93 13.67 -20.55
CA ASP A 688 -12.68 12.56 -21.13
C ASP A 688 -13.91 12.14 -20.32
N LEU A 689 -13.99 12.52 -19.04
CA LEU A 689 -15.12 12.23 -18.15
C LEU A 689 -16.22 13.30 -18.22
N THR A 690 -16.04 14.36 -19.01
CA THR A 690 -17.08 15.38 -19.23
C THR A 690 -17.89 15.13 -20.51
N LYS A 691 -17.62 14.02 -21.21
CA LYS A 691 -18.34 13.59 -22.43
C LYS A 691 -19.71 12.97 -22.09
N GLU A 692 -20.61 12.90 -23.07
CA GLU A 692 -22.02 12.52 -22.86
C GLU A 692 -22.21 11.16 -22.16
N ASP A 693 -21.36 10.16 -22.39
CA ASP A 693 -21.52 8.79 -21.82
C ASP A 693 -20.75 8.53 -20.52
N SER A 694 -20.50 9.54 -19.70
CA SER A 694 -19.60 9.41 -18.54
C SER A 694 -20.11 10.11 -17.27
N CYS A 695 -19.25 10.79 -16.52
CA CYS A 695 -19.61 11.40 -15.24
C CYS A 695 -20.72 12.45 -15.37
N THR A 696 -20.87 13.09 -16.52
CA THR A 696 -21.99 14.00 -16.81
C THR A 696 -23.35 13.30 -16.64
N LYS A 697 -23.49 12.05 -17.14
CA LYS A 697 -24.72 11.26 -16.96
C LYS A 697 -24.88 10.75 -15.54
N VAL A 698 -23.80 10.25 -14.91
CA VAL A 698 -23.86 9.83 -13.49
C VAL A 698 -24.38 10.97 -12.61
N LYS A 699 -23.84 12.20 -12.78
CA LYS A 699 -24.30 13.38 -12.05
C LYS A 699 -25.76 13.70 -12.33
N LYS A 700 -26.19 13.65 -13.59
CA LYS A 700 -27.59 13.87 -13.98
C LYS A 700 -28.55 12.85 -13.35
N HIS A 701 -28.20 11.56 -13.36
CA HIS A 701 -29.06 10.50 -12.82
C HIS A 701 -29.06 10.46 -11.29
N CYS A 702 -28.02 10.97 -10.64
CA CYS A 702 -27.96 11.12 -9.18
C CYS A 702 -28.58 12.43 -8.66
N GLU A 703 -28.93 13.38 -9.53
CA GLU A 703 -29.53 14.65 -9.15
C GLU A 703 -30.79 14.52 -8.25
N PRO A 704 -31.72 13.57 -8.50
CA PRO A 704 -32.88 13.39 -7.63
C PRO A 704 -32.51 13.02 -6.20
N PHE A 705 -31.49 12.16 -6.03
CA PHE A 705 -30.99 11.76 -4.71
C PHE A 705 -30.39 12.96 -3.96
N TYR A 706 -29.50 13.73 -4.58
CA TYR A 706 -28.87 14.88 -3.91
C TYR A 706 -29.84 16.02 -3.61
N LYS A 707 -30.85 16.24 -4.47
CA LYS A 707 -31.94 17.19 -4.18
C LYS A 707 -32.71 16.78 -2.93
N ARG A 708 -33.04 15.49 -2.80
CA ARG A 708 -33.69 14.96 -1.60
C ARG A 708 -32.78 15.07 -0.38
N LYS A 709 -31.52 14.67 -0.50
CA LYS A 709 -30.53 14.72 0.58
C LYS A 709 -30.32 16.15 1.12
N ALA A 710 -30.22 17.14 0.24
CA ALA A 710 -30.10 18.54 0.66
C ALA A 710 -31.31 19.03 1.47
N LEU A 711 -32.53 18.55 1.15
CA LEU A 711 -33.72 18.87 1.93
C LEU A 711 -33.73 18.11 3.27
N GLU A 712 -33.30 16.85 3.29
CA GLU A 712 -33.12 16.05 4.52
C GLU A 712 -32.08 16.69 5.46
N ASP A 713 -30.94 17.15 4.94
CA ASP A 713 -29.92 17.83 5.72
C ASP A 713 -30.38 19.21 6.24
N ALA A 714 -31.15 19.96 5.45
CA ALA A 714 -31.79 21.19 5.92
C ALA A 714 -32.77 20.90 7.07
N LEU A 715 -33.56 19.82 6.97
CA LEU A 715 -34.45 19.39 8.05
C LEU A 715 -33.70 19.04 9.34
N LYS A 716 -32.51 18.43 9.25
CA LYS A 716 -31.71 18.15 10.46
C LYS A 716 -31.33 19.42 11.21
N VAL A 717 -31.02 20.50 10.48
CA VAL A 717 -30.70 21.80 11.07
C VAL A 717 -31.92 22.41 11.77
N GLU A 718 -33.10 22.33 11.15
CA GLU A 718 -34.35 22.82 11.73
C GLU A 718 -34.79 21.99 12.96
N LEU A 719 -34.57 20.68 12.92
CA LEU A 719 -34.90 19.74 14.01
C LEU A 719 -33.80 19.62 15.08
N ARG A 720 -32.82 20.51 15.10
CA ARG A 720 -31.68 20.46 16.01
C ARG A 720 -32.12 20.37 17.48
N GLY A 721 -31.52 19.44 18.21
CA GLY A 721 -31.82 19.15 19.62
C GLY A 721 -33.07 18.27 19.82
N LYS A 722 -33.69 17.80 18.73
CA LYS A 722 -34.88 16.93 18.74
C LYS A 722 -34.63 15.56 18.11
N LEU A 723 -33.46 15.32 17.51
CA LEU A 723 -33.11 14.09 16.76
C LEU A 723 -32.52 13.00 17.66
N SER A 724 -32.53 13.19 18.97
CA SER A 724 -32.12 12.19 19.97
C SER A 724 -33.30 11.40 20.54
N ASP A 725 -34.54 11.75 20.19
CA ASP A 725 -35.77 11.18 20.74
C ASP A 725 -36.84 11.09 19.64
N GLU A 726 -37.25 9.87 19.33
CA GLU A 726 -38.17 9.56 18.22
C GLU A 726 -39.52 10.26 18.36
N ASN A 727 -40.05 10.36 19.59
CA ASN A 727 -41.33 11.01 19.84
C ASN A 727 -41.22 12.53 19.62
N LYS A 728 -40.11 13.15 20.06
CA LYS A 728 -39.87 14.58 19.86
C LYS A 728 -39.64 14.91 18.39
N CYS A 729 -38.81 14.15 17.71
CA CYS A 729 -38.55 14.31 16.28
C CYS A 729 -39.84 14.13 15.46
N THR A 730 -40.62 13.08 15.71
CA THR A 730 -41.88 12.83 15.00
C THR A 730 -42.90 13.95 15.23
N THR A 731 -43.03 14.44 16.46
CA THR A 731 -43.98 15.53 16.79
C THR A 731 -43.61 16.83 16.08
N GLU A 732 -42.34 17.22 16.14
CA GLU A 732 -41.84 18.46 15.53
C GLU A 732 -41.89 18.39 14.00
N LEU A 733 -41.50 17.26 13.42
CA LEU A 733 -41.54 17.03 11.98
C LEU A 733 -42.98 17.05 11.45
N LYS A 734 -43.97 16.50 12.17
CA LYS A 734 -45.39 16.65 11.82
C LYS A 734 -45.83 18.11 11.76
N GLY A 735 -45.41 18.92 12.74
CA GLY A 735 -45.63 20.36 12.75
C GLY A 735 -45.02 21.03 11.52
N TYR A 736 -43.77 20.70 11.21
CA TYR A 736 -43.04 21.24 10.07
C TYR A 736 -43.66 20.85 8.71
N CYS A 737 -44.07 19.59 8.56
CA CYS A 737 -44.80 19.07 7.39
C CYS A 737 -46.14 19.79 7.17
N THR A 738 -46.84 20.12 8.26
CA THR A 738 -48.12 20.86 8.21
C THR A 738 -47.90 22.31 7.76
N ILE A 739 -46.87 22.97 8.28
CA ILE A 739 -46.50 24.34 7.88
C ILE A 739 -46.06 24.37 6.41
N ALA A 740 -45.21 23.44 5.98
CA ALA A 740 -44.75 23.35 4.59
C ALA A 740 -45.91 23.17 3.58
N LYS A 741 -46.97 22.46 3.99
CA LYS A 741 -48.22 22.29 3.22
C LYS A 741 -48.99 23.61 3.10
N ASN A 742 -49.00 24.43 4.15
CA ASN A 742 -49.69 25.73 4.18
C ASN A 742 -48.96 26.82 3.38
N VAL A 743 -47.62 26.75 3.27
CA VAL A 743 -46.79 27.72 2.53
C VAL A 743 -46.56 27.29 1.06
N ASN A 744 -47.24 26.22 0.60
CA ASN A 744 -47.08 25.65 -0.76
C ASN A 744 -45.61 25.33 -1.13
N ASN A 745 -44.78 24.93 -0.15
CA ASN A 745 -43.43 24.48 -0.43
C ASN A 745 -43.46 23.03 -0.93
N ALA A 746 -43.64 22.87 -2.25
CA ALA A 746 -43.79 21.57 -2.91
C ALA A 746 -42.63 20.59 -2.61
N SER A 747 -41.40 21.10 -2.47
CA SER A 747 -40.20 20.29 -2.23
C SER A 747 -40.19 19.64 -0.84
N ILE A 748 -40.48 20.41 0.21
CA ILE A 748 -40.48 19.89 1.59
C ILE A 748 -41.76 19.07 1.85
N SER A 749 -42.90 19.50 1.33
CA SER A 749 -44.15 18.73 1.46
C SER A 749 -44.10 17.37 0.77
N GLY A 750 -43.21 17.19 -0.22
CA GLY A 750 -42.96 15.93 -0.90
C GLY A 750 -42.19 14.91 -0.04
N LEU A 751 -41.40 15.35 0.94
CA LEU A 751 -40.70 14.45 1.86
C LEU A 751 -41.64 13.79 2.88
N CYS A 752 -42.74 14.49 3.22
CA CYS A 752 -43.73 14.03 4.18
C CYS A 752 -44.84 13.17 3.56
N LYS A 753 -44.71 12.82 2.27
CA LYS A 753 -45.71 12.06 1.50
C LYS A 753 -45.06 10.85 0.86
N ASP A 754 -45.83 9.77 0.79
CA ASP A 754 -45.37 8.54 0.14
C ASP A 754 -45.21 8.74 -1.38
N SER A 755 -44.06 8.31 -1.91
CA SER A 755 -43.68 8.42 -3.32
C SER A 755 -44.24 7.30 -4.21
N THR A 756 -44.82 6.25 -3.63
CA THR A 756 -45.40 5.11 -4.38
C THR A 756 -46.74 5.46 -5.04
N GLN A 757 -46.89 5.17 -6.34
CA GLN A 757 -48.17 5.28 -7.06
C GLN A 757 -48.96 3.96 -6.98
N GLY A 758 -50.24 4.02 -6.62
CA GLY A 758 -51.17 2.88 -6.57
C GLY A 758 -51.77 2.60 -5.17
N ASN A 759 -52.49 1.48 -5.04
CA ASN A 759 -53.27 1.09 -3.83
C ASN A 759 -52.42 0.75 -2.58
N ASN A 760 -51.09 0.88 -2.63
CA ASN A 760 -50.14 0.60 -1.54
C ASN A 760 -49.56 1.88 -0.91
N LYS A 761 -50.30 3.00 -0.92
CA LYS A 761 -49.82 4.28 -0.41
C LYS A 761 -49.74 4.26 1.12
N LYS A 762 -48.54 4.47 1.69
CA LYS A 762 -48.36 4.58 3.14
C LYS A 762 -49.10 5.81 3.69
N PRO A 763 -49.72 5.72 4.88
CA PRO A 763 -50.32 6.88 5.53
C PRO A 763 -49.24 7.92 5.89
N GLU A 764 -49.56 9.21 5.79
CA GLU A 764 -48.60 10.33 6.03
C GLU A 764 -47.89 10.20 7.38
N ASP A 765 -48.59 9.75 8.43
CA ASP A 765 -47.99 9.52 9.75
C ASP A 765 -46.84 8.49 9.74
N LYS A 766 -46.98 7.41 8.96
CA LYS A 766 -45.91 6.39 8.82
C LYS A 766 -44.72 6.92 8.03
N VAL A 767 -44.96 7.78 7.04
CA VAL A 767 -43.89 8.39 6.24
C VAL A 767 -43.05 9.35 7.09
N VAL A 768 -43.71 10.12 7.96
CA VAL A 768 -43.04 11.01 8.91
C VAL A 768 -42.24 10.22 9.94
N GLU A 769 -42.78 9.12 10.46
CA GLU A 769 -42.07 8.23 11.39
C GLU A 769 -40.83 7.59 10.75
N GLU A 770 -40.95 7.06 9.52
CA GLU A 770 -39.82 6.49 8.77
C GLU A 770 -38.75 7.53 8.44
N LEU A 771 -39.15 8.75 8.03
CA LEU A 771 -38.21 9.84 7.78
C LEU A 771 -37.49 10.27 9.06
N CYS A 772 -38.21 10.36 10.18
CA CYS A 772 -37.63 10.66 11.47
C CYS A 772 -36.59 9.59 11.89
N LYS A 773 -36.94 8.29 11.81
CA LYS A 773 -36.00 7.20 12.09
C LYS A 773 -34.74 7.29 11.24
N LYS A 774 -34.89 7.54 9.95
CA LYS A 774 -33.75 7.71 9.03
C LYS A 774 -32.84 8.87 9.46
N LEU A 775 -33.40 10.05 9.74
CA LEU A 775 -32.61 11.21 10.17
C LEU A 775 -31.89 10.96 11.49
N MET A 776 -32.55 10.25 12.43
CA MET A 776 -31.97 9.87 13.71
C MET A 776 -30.82 8.87 13.56
N GLU A 777 -30.96 7.86 12.70
CA GLU A 777 -29.89 6.89 12.40
C GLU A 777 -28.67 7.60 11.80
N GLU A 778 -28.87 8.49 10.82
CA GLU A 778 -27.76 9.26 10.23
C GLU A 778 -27.07 10.18 11.26
N VAL A 779 -27.84 10.83 12.14
CA VAL A 779 -27.26 11.64 13.23
C VAL A 779 -26.52 10.76 14.23
N LYS A 780 -27.04 9.57 14.55
CA LYS A 780 -26.38 8.62 15.45
C LYS A 780 -25.02 8.17 14.89
N GLU A 781 -24.96 7.78 13.62
CA GLU A 781 -23.69 7.45 12.94
C GLU A 781 -22.71 8.63 12.94
N GLN A 782 -23.20 9.85 12.70
CA GLN A 782 -22.38 11.06 12.79
C GLN A 782 -21.88 11.29 14.23
N CYS A 783 -22.70 11.05 15.25
CA CYS A 783 -22.29 11.18 16.65
C CYS A 783 -21.17 10.20 17.03
N GLU A 784 -21.11 9.03 16.40
CA GLU A 784 -20.08 8.00 16.65
C GLU A 784 -18.75 8.33 15.95
N THR A 785 -18.79 8.96 14.77
CA THR A 785 -17.62 9.15 13.89
C THR A 785 -16.98 10.54 14.03
N LEU A 786 -17.79 11.60 14.02
CA LEU A 786 -17.35 12.99 13.94
C LEU A 786 -16.44 13.43 15.13
N PRO A 787 -16.66 12.97 16.39
CA PRO A 787 -15.75 13.31 17.50
C PRO A 787 -14.30 12.85 17.25
N ALA A 788 -14.12 11.68 16.64
CA ALA A 788 -12.80 11.15 16.31
C ALA A 788 -12.16 11.93 15.16
N GLU A 789 -12.94 12.26 14.11
CA GLU A 789 -12.47 13.04 12.96
C GLU A 789 -12.04 14.46 13.34
N LEU A 790 -12.74 15.10 14.27
CA LEU A 790 -12.46 16.48 14.70
C LEU A 790 -11.30 16.58 15.68
N LYS A 791 -10.89 15.49 16.34
CA LYS A 791 -9.87 15.50 17.40
C LYS A 791 -8.57 16.19 16.96
N GLN A 792 -7.99 15.75 15.84
CA GLN A 792 -6.73 16.28 15.34
C GLN A 792 -6.87 17.71 14.76
N PRO A 793 -7.91 18.03 13.97
CA PRO A 793 -8.22 19.42 13.60
C PRO A 793 -8.32 20.39 14.78
N VAL A 794 -8.89 19.97 15.92
CA VAL A 794 -8.97 20.80 17.13
C VAL A 794 -7.58 21.03 17.74
N GLU A 795 -6.76 19.98 17.86
CA GLU A 795 -5.40 20.10 18.39
C GLU A 795 -4.52 21.02 17.51
N ASP A 796 -4.63 20.88 16.18
CA ASP A 796 -3.94 21.73 15.21
C ASP A 796 -4.43 23.19 15.30
N LEU A 797 -5.74 23.41 15.43
CA LEU A 797 -6.32 24.74 15.59
C LEU A 797 -5.80 25.43 16.87
N GLU A 798 -5.72 24.72 17.99
CA GLU A 798 -5.18 25.25 19.24
C GLU A 798 -3.69 25.62 19.12
N LYS A 799 -2.88 24.75 18.52
CA LYS A 799 -1.45 24.98 18.32
C LYS A 799 -1.17 26.17 17.39
N ASP A 800 -1.90 26.25 16.29
CA ASP A 800 -1.76 27.34 15.32
C ASP A 800 -2.25 28.67 15.90
N SER A 801 -3.33 28.66 16.69
CA SER A 801 -3.81 29.84 17.41
C SER A 801 -2.79 30.38 18.41
N LYS A 802 -2.13 29.50 19.18
CA LYS A 802 -1.02 29.89 20.09
C LYS A 802 0.15 30.49 19.33
N THR A 803 0.54 29.88 18.21
CA THR A 803 1.62 30.36 17.34
C THR A 803 1.30 31.73 16.76
N TYR A 804 0.05 31.92 16.30
CA TYR A 804 -0.45 33.19 15.81
C TYR A 804 -0.36 34.31 16.86
N GLU A 805 -0.81 34.08 18.09
CA GLU A 805 -0.73 35.12 19.14
C GLU A 805 0.72 35.48 19.51
N LYS A 806 1.66 34.52 19.44
CA LYS A 806 3.09 34.80 19.62
C LYS A 806 3.63 35.69 18.49
N LEU A 807 3.42 35.30 17.23
CA LEU A 807 3.86 36.07 16.06
C LEU A 807 3.21 37.46 15.99
N LYS A 808 1.93 37.57 16.38
CA LYS A 808 1.22 38.84 16.47
C LYS A 808 1.86 39.79 17.48
N LYS A 809 2.37 39.29 18.60
CA LYS A 809 3.13 40.10 19.57
C LYS A 809 4.47 40.54 18.98
N GLU A 810 5.22 39.63 18.36
CA GLU A 810 6.49 39.94 17.70
C GLU A 810 6.33 40.96 16.57
N ALA A 811 5.30 40.81 15.72
CA ALA A 811 4.97 41.76 14.66
C ALA A 811 4.64 43.14 15.23
N LYS A 812 3.88 43.21 16.33
CA LYS A 812 3.58 44.48 16.99
C LYS A 812 4.85 45.16 17.50
N ASP A 813 5.76 44.41 18.11
CA ASP A 813 7.03 44.93 18.60
C ASP A 813 7.95 45.37 17.46
N ALA A 814 8.01 44.59 16.37
CA ALA A 814 8.76 44.93 15.15
C ALA A 814 8.21 46.19 14.46
N MET A 815 6.88 46.33 14.36
CA MET A 815 6.23 47.55 13.84
C MET A 815 6.60 48.78 14.66
N ASN A 816 6.60 48.67 15.99
CA ASN A 816 6.95 49.78 16.88
C ASN A 816 8.44 50.14 16.77
N ARG A 817 9.34 49.15 16.68
CA ARG A 817 10.79 49.37 16.54
C ARG A 817 11.17 49.96 15.18
N SER A 818 10.52 49.54 14.11
CA SER A 818 10.80 50.00 12.74
C SER A 818 10.04 51.28 12.36
N SER A 819 9.15 51.80 13.22
CA SER A 819 8.23 52.88 12.89
C SER A 819 7.38 52.60 11.63
N LEU A 820 7.11 51.33 11.34
CA LEU A 820 6.35 50.92 10.16
C LEU A 820 4.89 51.37 10.26
N VAL A 821 4.48 52.28 9.37
CA VAL A 821 3.10 52.77 9.26
C VAL A 821 2.39 52.06 8.10
N LEU A 822 1.31 51.34 8.43
CA LEU A 822 0.48 50.59 7.49
C LEU A 822 -0.92 51.20 7.42
N SER A 823 -1.49 51.27 6.22
CA SER A 823 -2.87 51.71 6.00
C SER A 823 -3.73 50.58 5.44
N LEU A 824 -4.97 50.50 5.94
CA LEU A 824 -6.02 49.60 5.42
C LEU A 824 -6.88 50.38 4.41
N VAL A 825 -7.00 49.90 3.18
CA VAL A 825 -7.93 50.48 2.20
C VAL A 825 -9.36 50.06 2.56
N LYS A 826 -10.24 51.03 2.87
CA LYS A 826 -11.69 50.78 2.97
C LYS A 826 -12.31 50.81 1.57
N LYS A 827 -13.32 49.97 1.35
CA LYS A 827 -14.14 49.97 0.13
C LYS A 827 -14.94 51.28 0.08
N ASP A 828 -14.83 52.04 -1.01
CA ASP A 828 -15.62 53.26 -1.21
C ASP A 828 -17.12 52.93 -1.20
N GLY A 829 -17.84 53.54 -0.26
CA GLY A 829 -19.28 53.38 -0.07
C GLY A 829 -20.09 54.31 -0.97
N ASN A 830 -19.81 54.35 -2.27
CA ASN A 830 -20.63 55.10 -3.22
C ASN A 830 -20.76 54.36 -4.57
N ASN A 831 -21.69 53.41 -4.63
CA ASN A 831 -22.20 52.86 -5.89
C ASN A 831 -23.64 53.32 -6.08
N THR A 832 -23.81 54.49 -6.69
CA THR A 832 -25.01 54.76 -7.51
C THR A 832 -24.66 54.40 -8.95
N SER A 833 -25.45 53.48 -9.51
CA SER A 833 -25.39 53.03 -10.90
C SER A 833 -25.32 54.19 -11.89
N LYS A 834 -24.26 54.25 -12.69
CA LYS A 834 -24.31 54.80 -14.05
C LYS A 834 -23.58 53.85 -15.00
N SER A 835 -24.41 53.04 -15.67
CA SER A 835 -24.12 52.40 -16.95
C SER A 835 -23.51 53.42 -17.92
N ASN A 836 -22.35 53.08 -18.50
CA ASN A 836 -22.17 53.02 -19.96
C ASN A 836 -20.72 52.69 -20.30
N SER A 837 -20.48 51.48 -20.81
CA SER A 837 -19.53 51.23 -21.90
C SER A 837 -19.67 49.78 -22.37
N LYS A 838 -20.06 49.62 -23.64
CA LYS A 838 -20.10 48.35 -24.36
C LYS A 838 -18.67 47.93 -24.71
N ASN A 839 -18.26 46.70 -24.38
CA ASN A 839 -17.68 45.83 -25.40
C ASN A 839 -17.73 44.34 -25.02
N LYS A 840 -17.91 43.54 -26.07
CA LYS A 840 -18.19 42.10 -26.08
C LYS A 840 -16.98 41.28 -25.65
N ASP A 841 -17.20 40.32 -24.75
CA ASP A 841 -16.68 38.97 -24.89
C ASP A 841 -17.64 37.97 -24.24
N LYS A 842 -18.03 36.96 -25.03
CA LYS A 842 -18.96 35.90 -24.65
C LYS A 842 -18.16 34.72 -24.11
N ASN A 843 -18.30 34.47 -22.80
CA ASN A 843 -18.50 33.14 -22.18
C ASN A 843 -18.21 33.24 -20.68
N ALA A 844 -19.19 33.72 -19.91
CA ALA A 844 -19.23 33.56 -18.47
C ALA A 844 -20.44 32.71 -18.13
N VAL A 845 -20.22 31.42 -17.89
CA VAL A 845 -21.16 30.60 -17.13
C VAL A 845 -21.02 31.02 -15.68
N LEU A 846 -22.07 31.69 -15.19
CA LEU A 846 -22.27 32.04 -13.79
C LEU A 846 -22.32 30.76 -12.94
N ASN A 847 -21.23 30.46 -12.22
CA ASN A 847 -21.30 29.70 -10.99
C ASN A 847 -21.10 30.68 -9.84
N GLY A 848 -22.20 30.97 -9.14
CA GLY A 848 -22.24 31.82 -7.97
C GLY A 848 -21.49 31.18 -6.81
N LEU A 849 -20.26 31.63 -6.58
CA LEU A 849 -19.71 31.74 -5.25
C LEU A 849 -19.44 33.23 -5.05
N GLN A 850 -20.27 33.89 -4.25
CA GLN A 850 -19.92 35.21 -3.74
C GLN A 850 -18.66 35.02 -2.90
N ASP A 851 -17.51 35.35 -3.48
CA ASP A 851 -16.25 35.46 -2.75
C ASP A 851 -16.41 36.58 -1.71
N THR A 852 -16.70 36.19 -0.48
CA THR A 852 -16.92 37.08 0.66
C THR A 852 -15.62 37.37 1.42
N THR A 853 -14.45 36.92 0.91
CA THR A 853 -13.18 37.28 1.54
C THR A 853 -12.91 38.78 1.35
N LYS A 854 -13.05 39.54 2.44
CA LYS A 854 -12.65 40.96 2.50
C LYS A 854 -11.18 41.06 2.09
N HIS A 855 -10.90 41.56 0.89
CA HIS A 855 -9.53 41.77 0.42
C HIS A 855 -8.89 42.90 1.24
N VAL A 856 -8.10 42.54 2.25
CA VAL A 856 -7.29 43.48 3.01
C VAL A 856 -5.98 43.69 2.26
N LYS A 857 -5.84 44.81 1.56
CA LYS A 857 -4.57 45.21 0.93
C LYS A 857 -3.82 46.15 1.89
N ILE A 858 -2.62 45.72 2.29
CA ILE A 858 -1.74 46.50 3.16
C ILE A 858 -0.86 47.39 2.27
N LEU A 859 -0.92 48.70 2.48
CA LEU A 859 -0.08 49.66 1.77
C LEU A 859 0.89 50.34 2.75
N ARG A 860 2.16 50.42 2.37
CA ARG A 860 3.19 51.22 3.06
C ARG A 860 3.00 52.69 2.70
N ARG A 861 3.09 53.59 3.69
CA ARG A 861 3.08 55.04 3.44
C ARG A 861 4.37 55.45 2.70
N GLY A 862 4.23 56.11 1.55
CA GLY A 862 5.36 56.75 0.89
C GLY A 862 5.78 58.01 1.65
N VAL A 863 6.85 57.94 2.42
CA VAL A 863 7.61 59.12 2.84
C VAL A 863 8.67 59.33 1.76
N LYS A 864 8.75 60.54 1.19
CA LYS A 864 9.69 60.94 0.12
C LYS A 864 11.08 60.31 0.33
N ASP A 865 11.57 59.60 -0.70
CA ASP A 865 12.97 59.22 -0.92
C ASP A 865 13.78 58.81 0.32
N VAL A 866 13.29 57.83 1.10
CA VAL A 866 14.10 57.13 2.11
C VAL A 866 14.28 55.67 1.68
N LEU A 867 15.54 55.23 1.60
CA LEU A 867 15.91 53.82 1.42
C LEU A 867 15.20 52.96 2.47
N VAL A 868 14.48 51.91 2.01
CA VAL A 868 13.85 50.94 2.91
C VAL A 868 14.91 50.32 3.80
N THR A 869 14.81 50.51 5.11
CA THR A 869 15.73 49.86 6.05
C THR A 869 15.44 48.36 6.12
N GLU A 870 16.47 47.55 6.34
CA GLU A 870 16.32 46.10 6.55
C GLU A 870 15.35 45.79 7.71
N LEU A 871 15.34 46.65 8.73
CA LEU A 871 14.42 46.55 9.87
C LEU A 871 12.96 46.78 9.49
N GLU A 872 12.66 47.73 8.61
CA GLU A 872 11.29 47.97 8.10
C GLU A 872 10.83 46.85 7.17
N ALA A 873 11.71 46.32 6.31
CA ALA A 873 11.40 45.18 5.46
C ALA A 873 11.06 43.94 6.30
N LYS A 874 11.90 43.62 7.28
CA LYS A 874 11.65 42.52 8.24
C LYS A 874 10.35 42.71 9.02
N ALA A 875 10.05 43.93 9.47
CA ALA A 875 8.80 44.23 10.14
C ALA A 875 7.58 44.08 9.21
N PHE A 876 7.69 44.49 7.95
CA PHE A 876 6.63 44.35 6.96
C PHE A 876 6.34 42.88 6.64
N ASP A 877 7.37 42.08 6.41
CA ASP A 877 7.25 40.64 6.14
C ASP A 877 6.59 39.92 7.32
N LEU A 878 7.01 40.23 8.55
CA LEU A 878 6.45 39.66 9.77
C LEU A 878 4.97 40.05 9.96
N VAL A 879 4.59 41.28 9.63
CA VAL A 879 3.18 41.72 9.68
C VAL A 879 2.35 41.03 8.61
N ALA A 880 2.86 40.92 7.39
CA ALA A 880 2.19 40.21 6.31
C ALA A 880 1.97 38.73 6.66
N GLU A 881 2.94 38.08 7.30
CA GLU A 881 2.81 36.72 7.83
C GLU A 881 1.67 36.62 8.85
N VAL A 882 1.61 37.53 9.83
CA VAL A 882 0.57 37.55 10.86
C VAL A 882 -0.83 37.73 10.24
N PHE A 883 -0.99 38.63 9.28
CA PHE A 883 -2.28 38.80 8.60
C PHE A 883 -2.67 37.57 7.78
N GLY A 884 -1.72 36.92 7.11
CA GLY A 884 -1.97 35.67 6.40
C GLY A 884 -2.49 34.58 7.33
N ARG A 885 -1.81 34.36 8.47
CA ARG A 885 -2.22 33.36 9.48
C ARG A 885 -3.59 33.65 10.08
N TYR A 886 -3.95 34.93 10.28
CA TYR A 886 -5.26 35.30 10.79
C TYR A 886 -6.39 34.88 9.84
N VAL A 887 -6.24 35.13 8.53
CA VAL A 887 -7.25 34.76 7.53
C VAL A 887 -7.43 33.24 7.48
N ASP A 888 -6.34 32.49 7.51
CA ASP A 888 -6.39 31.03 7.51
C ASP A 888 -7.09 30.45 8.74
N LEU A 889 -6.73 30.93 9.93
CA LEU A 889 -7.37 30.51 11.17
C LEU A 889 -8.86 30.83 11.17
N LYS A 890 -9.25 31.96 10.56
CA LYS A 890 -10.65 32.34 10.43
C LYS A 890 -11.41 31.40 9.49
N GLU A 891 -10.86 31.06 8.33
CA GLU A 891 -11.48 30.12 7.38
C GLU A 891 -11.64 28.72 8.01
N ARG A 892 -10.61 28.23 8.71
CA ARG A 892 -10.70 26.95 9.46
C ARG A 892 -11.75 27.00 10.55
N CYS A 893 -11.83 28.11 11.28
CA CYS A 893 -12.85 28.33 12.29
C CYS A 893 -14.27 28.30 11.73
N GLU A 894 -14.50 28.92 10.57
CA GLU A 894 -15.80 28.89 9.89
C GLU A 894 -16.21 27.45 9.53
N LYS A 895 -15.28 26.67 8.97
CA LYS A 895 -15.51 25.25 8.65
C LYS A 895 -15.80 24.41 9.90
N LEU A 896 -14.90 24.41 10.88
CA LEU A 896 -15.03 23.58 12.09
C LEU A 896 -16.27 23.94 12.93
N THR A 897 -16.70 25.21 12.90
CA THR A 897 -17.94 25.63 13.55
C THR A 897 -19.18 25.09 12.83
N SER A 898 -19.12 24.97 11.50
CA SER A 898 -20.19 24.34 10.71
C SER A 898 -20.34 22.86 11.03
N ASP A 899 -19.22 22.14 11.17
CA ASP A 899 -19.21 20.70 11.51
C ASP A 899 -19.83 20.42 12.90
N CYS A 900 -19.89 21.45 13.76
CA CYS A 900 -20.55 21.42 15.07
C CYS A 900 -22.07 21.65 15.04
N GLY A 901 -22.72 21.57 13.87
CA GLY A 901 -24.15 21.82 13.68
C GLY A 901 -25.07 20.92 14.54
N ILE A 902 -24.68 19.65 14.74
CA ILE A 902 -25.48 18.62 15.44
C ILE A 902 -25.11 18.44 16.92
N LYS A 903 -24.28 19.30 17.50
CA LYS A 903 -23.75 19.13 18.87
C LYS A 903 -24.81 19.03 19.99
N GLU A 904 -26.03 19.49 19.74
CA GLU A 904 -27.13 19.41 20.71
C GLU A 904 -27.78 18.01 20.74
N ASP A 905 -27.62 17.24 19.66
CA ASP A 905 -28.10 15.87 19.54
C ASP A 905 -27.01 14.84 19.87
N CYS A 906 -25.73 15.23 19.82
CA CYS A 906 -24.56 14.39 20.13
C CYS A 906 -23.83 14.84 21.41
N LYS A 907 -23.96 14.09 22.51
CA LYS A 907 -23.30 14.43 23.79
C LYS A 907 -21.78 14.48 23.70
N GLU A 908 -21.16 13.53 22.99
CA GLU A 908 -19.70 13.42 22.86
C GLU A 908 -19.08 14.54 22.01
N LEU A 909 -19.86 15.12 21.10
CA LEU A 909 -19.42 16.21 20.23
C LEU A 909 -19.41 17.56 20.96
N LYS A 910 -20.15 17.68 22.07
CA LYS A 910 -20.33 18.94 22.81
C LYS A 910 -19.01 19.52 23.29
N ASP A 911 -18.18 18.71 23.96
CA ASP A 911 -16.90 19.14 24.51
C ASP A 911 -15.92 19.57 23.41
N VAL A 912 -15.87 18.83 22.30
CA VAL A 912 -15.00 19.12 21.14
C VAL A 912 -15.42 20.44 20.50
N CYS A 913 -16.72 20.65 20.32
CA CYS A 913 -17.28 21.86 19.73
C CYS A 913 -17.16 23.09 20.63
N GLU A 914 -17.28 22.94 21.94
CA GLU A 914 -17.03 24.02 22.90
C GLU A 914 -15.57 24.50 22.85
N LYS A 915 -14.60 23.59 22.66
CA LYS A 915 -13.19 23.95 22.45
C LYS A 915 -12.98 24.74 21.16
N ILE A 916 -13.52 24.26 20.03
CA ILE A 916 -13.46 24.97 18.74
C ILE A 916 -14.02 26.38 18.89
N GLN A 917 -15.24 26.49 19.44
CA GLN A 917 -15.90 27.77 19.66
C GLN A 917 -15.09 28.69 20.59
N GLY A 918 -14.47 28.12 21.64
CA GLY A 918 -13.61 28.84 22.57
C GLY A 918 -12.34 29.41 21.93
N VAL A 919 -11.72 28.70 20.99
CA VAL A 919 -10.54 29.19 20.24
C VAL A 919 -10.96 30.23 19.21
N CYS A 920 -11.98 29.92 18.41
CA CYS A 920 -12.41 30.75 17.29
C CYS A 920 -12.98 32.10 17.73
N SER A 921 -13.74 32.15 18.83
CA SER A 921 -14.28 33.39 19.37
C SER A 921 -13.19 34.34 19.92
N LYS A 922 -12.03 33.81 20.33
CA LYS A 922 -10.92 34.59 20.88
C LYS A 922 -9.96 35.12 19.80
N LEU A 923 -10.06 34.62 18.56
CA LEU A 923 -9.19 34.99 17.45
C LEU A 923 -9.41 36.46 17.05
N LYS A 924 -8.42 37.33 17.31
CA LYS A 924 -8.48 38.77 16.99
C LYS A 924 -7.38 39.16 16.01
N PRO A 925 -7.67 39.98 14.98
CA PRO A 925 -6.65 40.44 14.03
C PRO A 925 -5.62 41.34 14.71
N LEU A 926 -4.44 41.49 14.09
CA LEU A 926 -3.46 42.50 14.46
C LEU A 926 -4.07 43.91 14.25
N LYS A 927 -4.02 44.77 15.26
CA LYS A 927 -4.56 46.14 15.18
C LYS A 927 -3.60 47.04 14.40
N VAL A 928 -4.10 47.70 13.36
CA VAL A 928 -3.40 48.72 12.56
C VAL A 928 -4.16 50.05 12.67
N LYS A 929 -3.46 51.19 12.74
CA LYS A 929 -4.09 52.51 12.88
C LYS A 929 -4.77 52.95 11.56
N PRO A 930 -6.08 53.27 11.55
CA PRO A 930 -6.74 53.88 10.38
C PRO A 930 -6.44 55.39 10.26
N HIS A 931 -6.51 55.96 9.05
CA HIS A 931 -6.36 57.41 8.80
C HIS A 931 -7.65 58.01 8.22
N GLU A 932 -8.06 59.19 8.71
CA GLU A 932 -9.15 60.02 8.17
C GLU A 932 -8.58 61.03 7.16
N ILE A 933 -9.22 61.17 6.00
CA ILE A 933 -8.82 62.10 4.93
C ILE A 933 -9.70 63.35 4.99
N VAL A 934 -9.11 64.55 4.98
CA VAL A 934 -9.78 65.85 4.82
C VAL A 934 -9.39 66.43 3.45
N THR A 935 -10.35 67.00 2.71
CA THR A 935 -10.15 67.50 1.33
C THR A 935 -10.29 69.04 1.29
N GLU A 936 -9.33 69.76 0.70
CA GLU A 936 -9.39 71.19 0.38
C GLU A 936 -9.11 71.42 -1.12
N SER A 937 -9.72 72.45 -1.73
CA SER A 937 -9.57 72.81 -3.16
C SER A 937 -9.19 74.28 -3.35
N THR A 938 -8.36 74.60 -4.35
CA THR A 938 -7.96 75.98 -4.71
C THR A 938 -7.75 76.11 -6.23
N THR A 939 -8.11 77.26 -6.83
CA THR A 939 -8.08 77.50 -8.30
C THR A 939 -7.26 78.75 -8.65
N THR A 940 -6.49 78.74 -9.74
CA THR A 940 -5.71 79.91 -10.25
C THR A 940 -5.68 79.93 -11.79
N THR A 941 -5.69 81.11 -12.42
CA THR A 941 -5.75 81.32 -13.89
C THR A 941 -4.56 82.13 -14.40
N THR A 942 -3.94 81.74 -15.52
CA THR A 942 -2.80 82.46 -16.15
C THR A 942 -2.92 82.46 -17.68
N THR A 943 -2.68 83.60 -18.33
CA THR A 943 -2.72 83.79 -19.81
C THR A 943 -1.32 84.09 -20.34
N THR A 944 -0.88 83.43 -21.43
CA THR A 944 0.45 83.65 -22.02
C THR A 944 0.35 83.84 -23.53
N THR A 945 1.03 84.86 -24.08
CA THR A 945 1.14 85.14 -25.52
C THR A 945 2.59 84.95 -25.96
N THR A 946 2.84 84.18 -27.02
CA THR A 946 4.21 83.95 -27.53
C THR A 946 4.30 84.19 -29.03
N THR A 947 5.15 85.13 -29.44
CA THR A 947 5.63 85.33 -30.82
C THR A 947 6.86 84.47 -31.08
N VAL A 948 6.85 83.66 -32.14
CA VAL A 948 8.01 82.84 -32.55
C VAL A 948 8.83 83.58 -33.62
N THR A 949 10.14 83.63 -33.43
CA THR A 949 11.13 84.13 -34.42
C THR A 949 12.14 83.01 -34.63
N ASP A 950 12.24 82.48 -35.85
CA ASP A 950 13.17 81.42 -36.23
C ASP A 950 14.18 81.94 -37.28
N PRO A 951 15.50 81.83 -37.07
CA PRO A 951 16.51 82.26 -38.03
C PRO A 951 16.98 81.10 -38.91
N LYS A 952 16.16 80.71 -39.90
CA LYS A 952 16.52 80.17 -41.25
C LYS A 952 15.37 79.33 -41.84
N ALA A 953 14.31 80.02 -42.26
CA ALA A 953 13.49 79.65 -43.41
C ALA A 953 12.62 80.87 -43.74
N THR A 954 12.92 81.56 -44.83
CA THR A 954 12.05 82.61 -45.35
C THR A 954 10.75 81.95 -45.81
N GLU A 955 9.62 82.56 -45.43
CA GLU A 955 8.25 82.27 -45.88
C GLU A 955 7.51 81.07 -45.24
N CYS A 956 7.03 81.26 -44.01
CA CYS A 956 5.61 81.12 -43.61
C CYS A 956 5.44 81.54 -42.13
N LYS A 957 4.75 82.66 -41.85
CA LYS A 957 4.35 83.04 -40.48
C LYS A 957 3.00 82.41 -40.14
N SER A 958 2.89 81.70 -39.03
CA SER A 958 1.61 81.30 -38.42
C SER A 958 1.47 81.93 -37.03
N LEU A 959 0.26 82.38 -36.69
CA LEU A 959 -0.12 82.87 -35.36
C LEU A 959 -0.79 81.73 -34.60
N GLN A 960 -0.31 81.43 -33.39
CA GLN A 960 -0.99 80.53 -32.45
C GLN A 960 -1.46 81.31 -31.22
N THR A 961 -2.72 81.08 -30.82
CA THR A 961 -3.27 81.48 -29.52
C THR A 961 -3.64 80.21 -28.76
N THR A 962 -3.29 80.11 -27.48
CA THR A 962 -3.60 78.93 -26.64
C THR A 962 -4.15 79.39 -25.29
N ASP A 963 -5.40 79.04 -25.00
CA ASP A 963 -5.99 79.18 -23.67
C ASP A 963 -5.77 77.89 -22.88
N THR A 964 -5.24 78.01 -21.65
CA THR A 964 -4.95 76.85 -20.79
C THR A 964 -5.82 76.90 -19.53
N TRP A 965 -6.62 75.88 -19.29
CA TRP A 965 -7.33 75.67 -18.03
C TRP A 965 -6.61 74.58 -17.23
N VAL A 966 -6.22 74.88 -16.00
CA VAL A 966 -5.61 73.90 -15.09
C VAL A 966 -6.58 73.63 -13.96
N THR A 967 -7.17 72.43 -13.94
CA THR A 967 -7.93 71.93 -12.79
C THR A 967 -7.04 70.94 -12.05
N GLN A 968 -6.60 71.28 -10.84
CA GLN A 968 -5.77 70.40 -10.03
C GLN A 968 -6.67 69.60 -9.08
N THR A 969 -6.90 68.33 -9.41
CA THR A 969 -7.57 67.39 -8.51
C THR A 969 -6.51 66.49 -7.88
N SER A 970 -6.12 66.76 -6.63
CA SER A 970 -5.21 65.90 -5.88
C SER A 970 -5.99 64.83 -5.14
N THR A 971 -6.03 63.62 -5.69
CA THR A 971 -6.34 62.41 -4.94
C THR A 971 -5.03 61.77 -4.51
N HIS A 972 -4.71 61.86 -3.22
CA HIS A 972 -3.46 61.33 -2.68
C HIS A 972 -3.46 59.79 -2.63
N THR A 973 -3.11 59.18 -3.76
CA THR A 973 -2.31 57.94 -3.85
C THR A 973 -1.40 58.05 -5.08
N SER A 974 -0.19 58.56 -4.85
CA SER A 974 1.08 58.38 -5.58
C SER A 974 1.18 58.43 -7.12
N THR A 975 0.23 59.02 -7.83
CA THR A 975 0.50 59.52 -9.19
C THR A 975 -0.18 60.87 -9.39
N SER A 976 0.59 61.96 -9.53
CA SER A 976 0.07 63.18 -10.16
C SER A 976 -0.10 62.89 -11.64
N THR A 977 -1.28 62.43 -12.06
CA THR A 977 -1.60 62.49 -13.48
C THR A 977 -1.96 63.94 -13.78
N ILE A 978 -1.01 64.71 -14.31
CA ILE A 978 -1.34 65.98 -14.96
C ILE A 978 -2.05 65.60 -16.25
N THR A 979 -3.38 65.55 -16.23
CA THR A 979 -4.15 65.53 -17.47
C THR A 979 -4.23 66.97 -17.96
N SER A 980 -3.18 67.45 -18.62
CA SER A 980 -3.27 68.65 -19.43
C SER A 980 -4.06 68.29 -20.70
N THR A 981 -5.38 68.51 -20.69
CA THR A 981 -6.15 68.49 -21.93
C THR A 981 -5.82 69.77 -22.70
N ILE A 982 -4.78 69.71 -23.53
CA ILE A 982 -4.51 70.75 -24.51
C ILE A 982 -5.45 70.51 -25.68
N THR A 983 -6.56 71.24 -25.73
CA THR A 983 -7.41 71.27 -26.93
C THR A 983 -6.79 72.26 -27.91
N SER A 984 -5.82 71.82 -28.70
CA SER A 984 -5.26 72.61 -29.80
C SER A 984 -6.25 72.61 -30.96
N LYS A 985 -6.98 73.71 -31.18
CA LYS A 985 -7.75 73.89 -32.43
C LYS A 985 -6.81 74.44 -33.50
N ILE A 986 -6.29 73.55 -34.35
CA ILE A 986 -5.46 73.92 -35.49
C ILE A 986 -6.37 74.10 -36.71
N THR A 987 -6.50 75.34 -37.20
CA THR A 987 -7.06 75.61 -38.53
C THR A 987 -5.89 75.68 -39.52
N LEU A 988 -5.73 74.68 -40.37
CA LEU A 988 -4.70 74.64 -41.42
C LEU A 988 -5.34 74.84 -42.80
N THR A 989 -5.15 76.02 -43.39
CA THR A 989 -5.25 76.23 -44.84
C THR A 989 -3.85 76.04 -45.43
N SER A 990 -3.65 75.00 -46.23
CA SER A 990 -2.47 74.95 -47.10
C SER A 990 -2.73 74.16 -48.38
N THR A 991 -2.49 74.84 -49.50
CA THR A 991 -2.43 74.30 -50.85
C THR A 991 -1.00 73.81 -51.13
N ARG A 992 -0.78 72.49 -51.09
CA ARG A 992 0.17 71.65 -51.86
C ARG A 992 0.87 70.57 -51.04
N ARG A 993 1.18 69.48 -51.76
CA ARG A 993 1.59 68.13 -51.31
C ARG A 993 3.08 68.06 -50.92
N CYS A 994 3.39 67.37 -49.83
CA CYS A 994 4.65 66.66 -49.64
C CYS A 994 4.41 65.28 -48.99
N LYS A 995 5.11 64.25 -49.50
CA LYS A 995 5.08 62.84 -49.08
C LYS A 995 6.33 62.51 -48.23
N PRO A 996 6.32 61.42 -47.44
CA PRO A 996 7.26 61.20 -46.32
C PRO A 996 8.55 60.49 -46.76
N THR A 997 9.62 60.62 -45.96
CA THR A 997 10.87 59.86 -46.15
C THR A 997 11.43 59.36 -44.81
N LYS A 998 11.96 58.12 -44.83
CA LYS A 998 12.66 57.39 -43.75
C LYS A 998 14.10 57.89 -43.56
N CYS A 999 14.67 57.65 -42.38
CA CYS A 999 16.12 57.46 -42.16
C CYS A 999 16.39 56.40 -41.08
N THR A 1000 17.57 55.78 -41.16
CA THR A 1000 18.07 54.52 -40.58
C THR A 1000 19.31 54.74 -39.68
N THR A 1001 19.50 53.82 -38.70
CA THR A 1001 20.73 53.26 -38.07
C THR A 1001 21.80 54.12 -37.36
N GLY A 1002 22.27 53.63 -36.17
CA GLY A 1002 23.62 53.86 -35.61
C GLY A 1002 23.79 53.72 -34.07
N ASP A 1003 24.18 52.51 -33.63
CA ASP A 1003 25.14 52.03 -32.59
C ASP A 1003 25.18 52.40 -31.07
N ASP A 1004 25.38 51.30 -30.32
CA ASP A 1004 26.08 50.96 -29.04
C ASP A 1004 25.58 51.32 -27.62
N ALA A 1005 25.25 50.25 -26.85
CA ALA A 1005 25.69 50.04 -25.46
C ALA A 1005 25.60 48.54 -25.05
N GLU A 1006 26.69 48.03 -24.47
CA GLU A 1006 26.94 46.65 -23.98
C GLU A 1006 26.03 46.14 -22.83
N ASP A 1007 26.02 44.81 -22.74
CA ASP A 1007 25.25 43.87 -21.91
C ASP A 1007 25.27 44.03 -20.37
N VAL A 1008 24.16 43.62 -19.72
CA VAL A 1008 24.15 42.61 -18.61
C VAL A 1008 22.83 41.82 -18.60
N LYS A 1009 22.90 40.49 -18.84
CA LYS A 1009 21.82 39.50 -18.62
C LYS A 1009 22.12 38.61 -17.41
N PRO A 1010 21.12 38.24 -16.56
CA PRO A 1010 21.25 37.15 -15.60
C PRO A 1010 20.98 35.76 -16.22
N SER A 1011 21.60 34.77 -15.60
CA SER A 1011 21.82 33.37 -15.97
C SER A 1011 20.59 32.47 -16.15
N GLU A 1012 20.60 31.67 -17.23
CA GLU A 1012 19.83 30.44 -17.39
C GLU A 1012 20.50 29.28 -16.64
N GLY A 1013 19.73 28.56 -15.82
CA GLY A 1013 20.17 27.39 -15.08
C GLY A 1013 20.28 26.14 -15.97
N LEU A 1014 21.40 25.43 -15.83
CA LEU A 1014 21.68 24.16 -16.50
C LEU A 1014 20.63 23.07 -16.22
N LYS A 1015 20.13 22.46 -17.30
CA LYS A 1015 19.57 21.09 -17.30
C LYS A 1015 20.73 20.11 -17.53
N MET A 1016 21.00 19.20 -16.59
CA MET A 1016 21.95 18.10 -16.76
C MET A 1016 21.21 16.76 -16.89
N SER A 1017 21.46 16.05 -17.99
CA SER A 1017 21.05 14.66 -18.21
C SER A 1017 22.14 13.70 -17.70
N GLY A 1018 21.71 12.61 -17.06
CA GLY A 1018 22.54 11.70 -16.25
C GLY A 1018 23.56 10.80 -16.96
N TRP A 1019 24.01 11.12 -18.19
CA TRP A 1019 24.97 10.27 -18.91
C TRP A 1019 26.42 10.81 -18.90
N ASN A 1020 26.64 12.11 -18.68
CA ASN A 1020 27.99 12.70 -18.76
C ASN A 1020 28.78 12.72 -17.43
N VAL A 1021 28.13 12.45 -16.30
CA VAL A 1021 28.78 12.46 -14.97
C VAL A 1021 29.71 11.25 -14.76
N MET A 1022 29.45 10.13 -15.44
CA MET A 1022 30.28 8.92 -15.37
C MET A 1022 31.68 9.07 -16.01
N ARG A 1023 31.89 10.04 -16.93
CA ARG A 1023 33.23 10.30 -17.50
C ARG A 1023 34.10 11.17 -16.59
N GLY A 1024 33.52 12.12 -15.85
CA GLY A 1024 34.27 13.01 -14.96
C GLY A 1024 34.86 12.29 -13.75
N VAL A 1025 34.14 11.30 -13.20
CA VAL A 1025 34.60 10.51 -12.05
C VAL A 1025 35.74 9.55 -12.44
N ILE A 1026 35.71 8.99 -13.65
CA ILE A 1026 36.78 8.11 -14.15
C ILE A 1026 38.07 8.91 -14.43
N VAL A 1027 37.97 10.13 -14.96
CA VAL A 1027 39.15 10.98 -15.20
C VAL A 1027 39.78 11.47 -13.88
N ALA A 1028 38.97 11.79 -12.88
CA ALA A 1028 39.47 12.17 -11.55
C ALA A 1028 40.12 11.00 -10.78
N MET A 1029 39.63 9.77 -10.97
CA MET A 1029 40.25 8.56 -10.43
C MET A 1029 41.59 8.23 -11.11
N VAL A 1030 41.73 8.46 -12.42
CA VAL A 1030 43.00 8.22 -13.14
C VAL A 1030 44.09 9.23 -12.72
N ILE A 1031 43.73 10.48 -12.44
CA ILE A 1031 44.70 11.50 -11.98
C ILE A 1031 45.16 11.24 -10.53
N SER A 1032 44.33 10.60 -9.70
CA SER A 1032 44.66 10.27 -8.31
C SER A 1032 45.54 9.01 -8.14
N PHE A 1033 45.79 8.26 -9.22
CA PHE A 1033 46.71 7.12 -9.24
C PHE A 1033 48.07 7.45 -9.88
N MET A 1034 48.26 8.65 -10.43
CA MET A 1034 49.51 9.11 -11.03
C MET A 1034 50.22 10.23 -10.23
N ILE A 1035 49.74 10.52 -9.02
CA ILE A 1035 50.43 11.27 -7.95
C ILE A 1035 50.59 10.29 -6.79
#